data_AF-A0A327KKD8-F1
#
_entry.id   AF-A0A327KKD8-F1
#
_cell.length_a   1.000
_cell.length_b   1.000
_cell.length_c   1.000
_cell.angle_alpha   90.00
_cell.angle_beta   90.00
_cell.angle_gamma   90.00
#
_symmetry.space_group_name_H-M   'P 1'
#
loop_
_entity.id
_entity.type
_entity.pdbx_description
1 polymer ?
#
loop_
_entity_poly.entity_id
_entity_poly.type
_entity_poly.pdbx_seq_one_letter_code
_entity_poly.pdbx_strand_id
1 'polypeptide(L)'
;MFGVNLAGAEFGPPRGVYGTDYIYPSAVDLDYYHDKGVTLIRLPFTWERMQPTLGGDLDPAELARMTEFLDAAAARGMQIVVDLHNFGRYDGNAIGTDAVPVSAFSDFWGKLARALSDHPAVWGLGLMNEPHDMGGAQVWPAAAQAAADAVRATGNDATLVVSGDGWSGTATWQDLNASLRVNDALDKVVYEAHAYFDRDGTGVYGSYDAEGAYPTIGVDRVQPFIDWLNQNGLRGFIGEYAVPDSDPRWLAVMDNLLPVLAENDVPSAYWAGGPWWPADGIAIEPVGGVDRPQMDVLEPYLLGDGAVLPWDRVDGTAGNDQLVARPESSRLFGHGGDDVLTGSAGDDVLWGGADRDRLAGRTGDDVAHGGSGDDTIGGHDGDDRLYGDDGDDKLYGDAGHDVLYGARGNDSLDGGAGNDVLDGGDGADLLVGGSGADRLAGGTGNDVLEGGDDADQLFGGDGSDILRGDAGDDMLDGGAGNDQLFGGTGNDRVSAGDGDDVLDGGAGADVLYGGSGKDRVQGGDDDDLVYGEADDDVLGGGSGNDRLGGGDGNDLIYGDAGDDILGGHAGDDRLHGGDGNDKLYGDIGDDLITGGTGSDWIEGGAGNDRLWGDAGADQFAFGTSSGADAIMDFDPTVDRLVLNGQSFTLHDVSEGLRIDLSGGGTIIVMNTHVSAFGGAWIVG
;
A
#
# COMPACT_ATOMS: atom_id res chain seq x y z
N MET A 1 -16.67 29.97 9.22
CA MET A 1 -16.21 28.61 8.90
C MET A 1 -15.00 28.25 9.74
N PHE A 2 -13.88 28.95 9.58
CA PHE A 2 -12.64 28.57 10.26
C PHE A 2 -12.38 29.42 11.51
N GLY A 3 -11.74 28.82 12.49
CA GLY A 3 -11.47 29.40 13.80
C GLY A 3 -10.21 28.82 14.45
N VAL A 4 -9.97 29.20 15.70
CA VAL A 4 -8.78 28.77 16.47
C VAL A 4 -9.20 28.41 17.90
N ASN A 5 -8.60 27.35 18.45
CA ASN A 5 -8.64 27.05 19.87
C ASN A 5 -7.73 28.03 20.61
N LEU A 6 -8.26 28.82 21.54
CA LEU A 6 -7.44 29.63 22.44
C LEU A 6 -7.31 28.94 23.78
N ALA A 7 -6.30 28.08 23.85
CA ALA A 7 -5.96 27.30 25.03
C ALA A 7 -5.28 28.16 26.12
N GLY A 8 -5.28 27.63 27.33
CA GLY A 8 -4.64 28.21 28.50
C GLY A 8 -5.46 28.10 29.76
N ALA A 9 -6.79 28.20 29.68
CA ALA A 9 -7.67 28.22 30.85
C ALA A 9 -7.89 26.82 31.46
N GLU A 10 -7.53 25.78 30.72
CA GLU A 10 -7.53 24.36 31.04
C GLU A 10 -6.15 23.85 31.50
N PHE A 11 -5.06 24.59 31.22
CA PHE A 11 -3.68 24.17 31.53
C PHE A 11 -3.44 23.79 33.00
N GLY A 12 -2.46 22.93 33.25
CA GLY A 12 -2.08 22.56 34.62
C GLY A 12 -3.07 21.62 35.32
N PRO A 13 -2.89 21.36 36.63
CA PRO A 13 -3.71 20.40 37.37
C PRO A 13 -5.17 20.86 37.50
N PRO A 14 -6.18 19.98 37.61
CA PRO A 14 -7.60 20.35 37.61
C PRO A 14 -8.00 21.47 38.58
N ARG A 15 -7.33 21.62 39.73
CA ARG A 15 -7.52 22.75 40.68
C ARG A 15 -6.28 23.63 40.82
N GLY A 16 -5.67 23.99 39.69
CA GLY A 16 -4.53 24.89 39.62
C GLY A 16 -4.83 26.31 40.11
N VAL A 17 -3.80 27.15 40.15
CA VAL A 17 -3.84 28.56 40.57
C VAL A 17 -3.72 29.47 39.34
N TYR A 18 -4.69 30.38 39.17
CA TYR A 18 -4.69 31.34 38.07
C TYR A 18 -3.43 32.21 38.07
N GLY A 19 -2.82 32.38 36.89
CA GLY A 19 -1.58 33.13 36.69
C GLY A 19 -0.33 32.38 37.15
N THR A 20 -0.45 31.11 37.53
CA THR A 20 0.68 30.21 37.80
C THR A 20 0.56 28.92 37.01
N ASP A 21 -0.57 28.23 37.14
CA ASP A 21 -0.79 26.92 36.51
C ASP A 21 -1.60 27.04 35.20
N TYR A 22 -2.42 28.08 35.08
CA TYR A 22 -3.29 28.36 33.92
C TYR A 22 -3.54 29.86 33.79
N ILE A 23 -4.03 30.27 32.62
CA ILE A 23 -4.31 31.66 32.28
C ILE A 23 -5.45 31.73 31.26
N TYR A 24 -6.29 32.77 31.32
CA TYR A 24 -7.24 33.04 30.25
C TYR A 24 -6.55 33.91 29.20
N PRO A 25 -6.79 33.67 27.90
CA PRO A 25 -6.34 34.60 26.87
C PRO A 25 -6.82 36.02 27.17
N SER A 26 -5.96 36.98 26.94
CA SER A 26 -6.20 38.39 27.21
C SER A 26 -6.85 39.08 26.00
N ALA A 27 -7.28 40.33 26.22
CA ALA A 27 -7.73 41.19 25.13
C ALA A 27 -6.67 41.40 24.03
N VAL A 28 -5.38 41.34 24.37
CA VAL A 28 -4.27 41.49 23.39
C VAL A 28 -4.16 40.25 22.53
N ASP A 29 -4.33 39.06 23.11
CA ASP A 29 -4.30 37.81 22.36
C ASP A 29 -5.47 37.79 21.36
N LEU A 30 -6.67 38.22 21.80
CA LEU A 30 -7.83 38.39 20.92
C LEU A 30 -7.63 39.42 19.80
N ASP A 31 -6.89 40.51 20.04
CA ASP A 31 -6.60 41.52 19.01
C ASP A 31 -5.84 40.91 17.84
N TYR A 32 -4.82 40.09 18.12
CA TYR A 32 -4.05 39.41 17.08
C TYR A 32 -4.93 38.52 16.19
N TYR A 33 -5.72 37.62 16.78
CA TYR A 33 -6.58 36.73 16.01
C TYR A 33 -7.69 37.50 15.27
N HIS A 34 -8.20 38.59 15.85
CA HIS A 34 -9.17 39.45 15.19
C HIS A 34 -8.59 40.12 13.94
N ASP A 35 -7.37 40.63 14.03
CA ASP A 35 -6.67 41.26 12.91
C ASP A 35 -6.40 40.25 11.78
N LYS A 36 -6.26 38.96 12.11
CA LYS A 36 -6.16 37.83 11.16
C LYS A 36 -7.50 37.35 10.58
N GLY A 37 -8.61 37.97 10.95
CA GLY A 37 -9.94 37.60 10.46
C GLY A 37 -10.62 36.45 11.22
N VAL A 38 -10.07 35.99 12.34
CA VAL A 38 -10.72 34.95 13.16
C VAL A 38 -12.02 35.50 13.74
N THR A 39 -13.14 34.87 13.38
CA THR A 39 -14.46 35.18 13.94
C THR A 39 -14.99 34.10 14.89
N LEU A 40 -14.42 32.89 14.86
CA LEU A 40 -14.81 31.77 15.71
C LEU A 40 -13.63 31.35 16.60
N ILE A 41 -13.87 31.24 17.90
CA ILE A 41 -12.89 30.73 18.86
C ILE A 41 -13.51 29.60 19.65
N ARG A 42 -12.75 28.54 19.88
CA ARG A 42 -13.05 27.52 20.88
C ARG A 42 -12.22 27.81 22.14
N LEU A 43 -12.88 27.93 23.29
CA LEU A 43 -12.26 28.26 24.58
C LEU A 43 -12.37 27.05 25.53
N PRO A 44 -11.30 26.25 25.65
CA PRO A 44 -11.23 25.18 26.64
C PRO A 44 -11.22 25.71 28.07
N PHE A 45 -11.92 25.04 28.99
CA PHE A 45 -11.83 25.27 30.44
C PHE A 45 -12.18 24.00 31.21
N THR A 46 -11.85 23.93 32.51
CA THR A 46 -12.08 22.71 33.32
C THR A 46 -13.24 22.84 34.31
N TRP A 47 -13.99 21.74 34.45
CA TRP A 47 -15.11 21.58 35.37
C TRP A 47 -14.68 21.79 36.82
N GLU A 48 -13.56 21.22 37.24
CA GLU A 48 -13.06 21.29 38.62
C GLU A 48 -12.72 22.71 39.06
N ARG A 49 -12.43 23.63 38.13
CA ARG A 49 -12.24 25.05 38.43
C ARG A 49 -13.57 25.77 38.48
N MET A 50 -14.39 25.57 37.45
CA MET A 50 -15.69 26.24 37.33
C MET A 50 -16.69 25.77 38.41
N GLN A 51 -16.58 24.54 38.90
CA GLN A 51 -17.37 23.98 40.00
C GLN A 51 -16.47 23.15 40.93
N PRO A 52 -15.81 23.77 41.92
CA PRO A 52 -14.80 23.12 42.76
C PRO A 52 -15.29 21.94 43.60
N THR A 53 -16.60 21.89 43.87
CA THR A 53 -17.27 20.79 44.58
C THR A 53 -18.39 20.25 43.69
N LEU A 54 -18.37 18.95 43.39
CA LEU A 54 -19.38 18.29 42.55
C LEU A 54 -20.81 18.60 43.03
N GLY A 55 -21.66 19.11 42.12
CA GLY A 55 -23.05 19.53 42.44
C GLY A 55 -23.16 20.81 43.27
N GLY A 56 -22.05 21.44 43.65
CA GLY A 56 -21.98 22.73 44.35
C GLY A 56 -22.23 23.93 43.44
N ASP A 57 -22.01 25.13 43.96
CA ASP A 57 -22.13 26.36 43.17
C ASP A 57 -20.96 26.53 42.21
N LEU A 58 -21.16 27.34 41.14
CA LEU A 58 -20.07 27.74 40.27
C LEU A 58 -19.09 28.64 41.03
N ASP A 59 -17.80 28.53 40.76
CA ASP A 59 -16.80 29.43 41.34
C ASP A 59 -16.97 30.84 40.76
N PRO A 60 -17.25 31.86 41.59
CA PRO A 60 -17.53 33.20 41.09
C PRO A 60 -16.30 33.88 40.48
N ALA A 61 -15.08 33.49 40.87
CA ALA A 61 -13.87 34.07 40.29
C ALA A 61 -13.58 33.45 38.93
N GLU A 62 -13.76 32.14 38.74
CA GLU A 62 -13.64 31.51 37.42
C GLU A 62 -14.69 32.01 36.44
N LEU A 63 -15.96 32.09 36.88
CA LEU A 63 -17.03 32.62 36.04
C LEU A 63 -16.75 34.08 35.64
N ALA A 64 -16.21 34.90 36.55
CA ALA A 64 -15.84 36.28 36.24
C ALA A 64 -14.72 36.37 35.19
N ARG A 65 -13.71 35.50 35.25
CA ARG A 65 -12.61 35.47 34.25
C ARG A 65 -13.10 35.03 32.88
N MET A 66 -13.93 33.99 32.83
CA MET A 66 -14.56 33.57 31.58
C MET A 66 -15.43 34.69 31.00
N THR A 67 -16.24 35.35 31.84
CA THR A 67 -17.08 36.48 31.39
C THR A 67 -16.24 37.64 30.88
N GLU A 68 -15.12 37.96 31.52
CA GLU A 68 -14.19 39.01 31.05
C GLU A 68 -13.61 38.68 29.66
N PHE A 69 -13.24 37.43 29.41
CA PHE A 69 -12.83 36.97 28.08
C PHE A 69 -13.96 37.08 27.06
N LEU A 70 -15.17 36.63 27.43
CA LEU A 70 -16.34 36.69 26.55
C LEU A 70 -16.72 38.14 26.22
N ASP A 71 -16.67 39.06 27.18
CA ASP A 71 -16.89 40.50 26.98
C ASP A 71 -15.87 41.08 25.99
N ALA A 72 -14.60 40.69 26.12
CA ALA A 72 -13.54 41.10 25.20
C ALA A 72 -13.76 40.54 23.78
N ALA A 73 -14.20 39.29 23.65
CA ALA A 73 -14.54 38.69 22.36
C ALA A 73 -15.77 39.37 21.73
N ALA A 74 -16.81 39.65 22.51
CA ALA A 74 -18.02 40.35 22.07
C ALA A 74 -17.68 41.74 21.50
N ALA A 75 -16.76 42.46 22.12
CA ALA A 75 -16.29 43.76 21.65
C ALA A 75 -15.64 43.72 20.26
N ARG A 76 -15.18 42.54 19.83
CA ARG A 76 -14.55 42.27 18.52
C ARG A 76 -15.49 41.55 17.54
N GLY A 77 -16.73 41.30 17.94
CA GLY A 77 -17.70 40.55 17.13
C GLY A 77 -17.35 39.07 16.95
N MET A 78 -16.50 38.52 17.82
CA MET A 78 -16.11 37.12 17.80
C MET A 78 -17.17 36.24 18.48
N GLN A 79 -17.33 35.04 17.94
CA GLN A 79 -18.19 33.99 18.43
C GLN A 79 -17.36 32.93 19.15
N ILE A 80 -17.85 32.46 20.29
CA ILE A 80 -17.14 31.57 21.19
C ILE A 80 -17.93 30.26 21.36
N VAL A 81 -17.23 29.14 21.15
CA VAL A 81 -17.59 27.84 21.70
C VAL A 81 -16.93 27.73 23.07
N VAL A 82 -17.73 27.64 24.12
CA VAL A 82 -17.23 27.42 25.48
C VAL A 82 -17.12 25.91 25.68
N ASP A 83 -15.89 25.38 25.71
CA ASP A 83 -15.60 23.93 25.72
C ASP A 83 -15.24 23.41 27.11
N LEU A 84 -16.01 22.45 27.62
CA LEU A 84 -15.71 21.76 28.87
C LEU A 84 -14.65 20.68 28.65
N HIS A 85 -13.39 21.03 28.92
CA HIS A 85 -12.21 20.26 28.57
C HIS A 85 -11.87 19.16 29.61
N ASN A 86 -12.77 18.17 29.73
CA ASN A 86 -12.81 17.25 30.88
C ASN A 86 -12.78 15.76 30.55
N PHE A 87 -12.74 15.37 29.28
CA PHE A 87 -12.54 13.97 28.88
C PHE A 87 -13.59 13.00 29.47
N GLY A 88 -14.83 13.45 29.62
CA GLY A 88 -15.91 12.68 30.24
C GLY A 88 -15.77 12.45 31.75
N ARG A 89 -14.91 13.20 32.45
CA ARG A 89 -14.53 12.95 33.85
C ARG A 89 -14.62 14.20 34.75
N TYR A 90 -14.82 13.94 36.04
CA TYR A 90 -14.63 14.92 37.12
C TYR A 90 -13.81 14.28 38.24
N ASP A 91 -12.73 14.94 38.67
CA ASP A 91 -11.76 14.39 39.63
C ASP A 91 -11.23 13.00 39.25
N GLY A 92 -11.05 12.79 37.93
CA GLY A 92 -10.60 11.53 37.35
C GLY A 92 -11.66 10.41 37.31
N ASN A 93 -12.88 10.64 37.81
CA ASN A 93 -13.96 9.67 37.78
C ASN A 93 -14.87 9.93 36.57
N ALA A 94 -15.21 8.88 35.82
CA ALA A 94 -16.09 8.99 34.66
C ALA A 94 -17.52 9.37 35.05
N ILE A 95 -18.15 10.22 34.24
CA ILE A 95 -19.58 10.54 34.34
C ILE A 95 -20.39 9.24 34.13
N GLY A 96 -21.46 9.06 34.90
CA GLY A 96 -22.29 7.86 34.91
C GLY A 96 -21.92 6.86 36.00
N THR A 97 -20.80 7.06 36.68
CA THR A 97 -20.44 6.30 37.89
C THR A 97 -21.18 6.81 39.13
N ASP A 98 -21.17 6.02 40.21
CA ASP A 98 -21.68 6.47 41.52
C ASP A 98 -20.94 7.72 42.05
N ALA A 99 -19.67 7.89 41.67
CA ALA A 99 -18.85 9.02 42.06
C ALA A 99 -19.24 10.31 41.30
N VAL A 100 -19.64 10.18 40.03
CA VAL A 100 -20.02 11.30 39.17
C VAL A 100 -21.30 10.93 38.42
N PRO A 101 -22.48 11.03 39.05
CA PRO A 101 -23.73 10.68 38.40
C PRO A 101 -24.05 11.66 37.27
N VAL A 102 -24.74 11.20 36.22
CA VAL A 102 -25.20 12.03 35.09
C VAL A 102 -25.95 13.28 35.57
N SER A 103 -26.71 13.18 36.68
CA SER A 103 -27.42 14.32 37.26
C SER A 103 -26.51 15.47 37.72
N ALA A 104 -25.28 15.16 38.17
CA ALA A 104 -24.32 16.20 38.56
C ALA A 104 -23.76 16.94 37.34
N PHE A 105 -23.52 16.20 36.24
CA PHE A 105 -23.12 16.78 34.96
C PHE A 105 -24.21 17.68 34.36
N SER A 106 -25.46 17.21 34.34
CA SER A 106 -26.59 18.03 33.86
C SER A 106 -26.84 19.25 34.76
N ASP A 107 -26.67 19.12 36.08
CA ASP A 107 -26.79 20.25 37.03
C ASP A 107 -25.72 21.32 36.77
N PHE A 108 -24.47 20.90 36.54
CA PHE A 108 -23.39 21.81 36.14
C PHE A 108 -23.75 22.60 34.87
N TRP A 109 -24.15 21.90 33.81
CA TRP A 109 -24.52 22.56 32.55
C TRP A 109 -25.73 23.48 32.69
N GLY A 110 -26.73 23.11 33.48
CA GLY A 110 -27.87 23.98 33.78
C GLY A 110 -27.48 25.25 34.56
N LYS A 111 -26.46 25.18 35.42
CA LYS A 111 -25.92 26.36 36.13
C LYS A 111 -25.12 27.25 35.19
N LEU A 112 -24.20 26.68 34.42
CA LEU A 112 -23.34 27.44 33.52
C LEU A 112 -24.14 28.08 32.38
N ALA A 113 -25.05 27.34 31.73
CA ALA A 113 -25.90 27.88 30.68
C ALA A 113 -26.79 29.03 31.16
N ARG A 114 -27.24 28.99 32.41
CA ARG A 114 -27.98 30.11 33.03
C ARG A 114 -27.09 31.31 33.28
N ALA A 115 -25.86 31.09 33.74
CA ALA A 115 -24.90 32.16 34.00
C ALA A 115 -24.45 32.87 32.72
N LEU A 116 -24.35 32.12 31.62
CA LEU A 116 -23.94 32.61 30.29
C LEU A 116 -25.12 32.97 29.38
N SER A 117 -26.36 32.83 29.86
CA SER A 117 -27.57 33.12 29.07
C SER A 117 -27.51 34.54 28.52
N ASP A 118 -27.82 34.68 27.22
CA ASP A 118 -27.87 35.96 26.50
C ASP A 118 -26.51 36.68 26.31
N HIS A 119 -25.38 36.02 26.62
CA HIS A 119 -24.08 36.62 26.36
C HIS A 119 -23.80 36.69 24.85
N PRO A 120 -23.56 37.87 24.25
CA PRO A 120 -23.54 38.06 22.79
C PRO A 120 -22.40 37.32 22.07
N ALA A 121 -21.30 37.01 22.77
CA ALA A 121 -20.21 36.22 22.21
C ALA A 121 -20.45 34.70 22.26
N VAL A 122 -21.35 34.19 23.08
CA VAL A 122 -21.53 32.73 23.24
C VAL A 122 -22.34 32.19 22.07
N TRP A 123 -21.64 31.53 21.13
CA TRP A 123 -22.28 30.86 20.00
C TRP A 123 -22.66 29.43 20.34
N GLY A 124 -21.74 28.71 21.00
CA GLY A 124 -21.91 27.29 21.31
C GLY A 124 -21.43 26.91 22.70
N LEU A 125 -22.01 25.83 23.21
CA LEU A 125 -21.59 25.15 24.43
C LEU A 125 -21.06 23.77 24.05
N GLY A 126 -19.72 23.61 24.10
CA GLY A 126 -19.02 22.34 23.95
C GLY A 126 -19.24 21.50 25.19
N LEU A 127 -20.14 20.52 25.09
CA LEU A 127 -20.64 19.81 26.27
C LEU A 127 -19.54 19.01 26.98
N MET A 128 -18.57 18.52 26.23
CA MET A 128 -17.41 17.77 26.73
C MET A 128 -16.35 17.63 25.65
N ASN A 129 -15.10 17.92 25.98
CA ASN A 129 -13.96 17.53 25.16
C ASN A 129 -13.69 16.03 25.25
N GLU A 130 -13.54 15.36 24.11
CA GLU A 130 -12.94 14.02 23.98
C GLU A 130 -13.37 12.97 25.04
N PRO A 131 -14.67 12.67 25.19
CA PRO A 131 -15.08 11.57 26.04
C PRO A 131 -14.48 10.26 25.52
N HIS A 132 -13.96 9.45 26.44
CA HIS A 132 -13.35 8.15 26.14
C HIS A 132 -13.43 7.23 27.36
N ASP A 133 -13.47 5.92 27.15
CA ASP A 133 -13.41 4.90 28.19
C ASP A 133 -14.42 5.11 29.35
N MET A 134 -15.65 5.52 29.04
CA MET A 134 -16.66 5.88 30.03
C MET A 134 -17.43 4.69 30.63
N GLY A 135 -17.00 3.45 30.39
CA GLY A 135 -17.59 2.25 30.98
C GLY A 135 -18.84 1.72 30.27
N GLY A 136 -19.13 2.19 29.05
CA GLY A 136 -20.12 1.61 28.14
C GLY A 136 -20.62 2.58 27.07
N ALA A 137 -20.91 2.08 25.87
CA ALA A 137 -21.25 2.87 24.68
C ALA A 137 -22.51 3.76 24.80
N GLN A 138 -23.30 3.61 25.86
CA GLN A 138 -24.51 4.41 26.10
C GLN A 138 -24.36 5.44 27.22
N VAL A 139 -23.23 5.43 27.94
CA VAL A 139 -23.00 6.33 29.07
C VAL A 139 -22.84 7.77 28.58
N TRP A 140 -21.98 7.98 27.57
CA TRP A 140 -21.79 9.31 26.99
C TRP A 140 -23.05 9.86 26.30
N PRO A 141 -23.74 9.14 25.39
CA PRO A 141 -24.99 9.63 24.79
C PRO A 141 -26.04 10.06 25.81
N ALA A 142 -26.20 9.29 26.90
CA ALA A 142 -27.13 9.62 27.98
C ALA A 142 -26.69 10.87 28.76
N ALA A 143 -25.40 11.04 29.02
CA ALA A 143 -24.85 12.22 29.68
C ALA A 143 -25.02 13.48 28.81
N ALA A 144 -24.71 13.39 27.51
CA ALA A 144 -24.88 14.47 26.55
C ALA A 144 -26.34 14.91 26.44
N GLN A 145 -27.29 13.97 26.34
CA GLN A 145 -28.72 14.28 26.33
C GLN A 145 -29.16 14.98 27.62
N ALA A 146 -28.72 14.49 28.79
CA ALA A 146 -29.10 15.09 30.07
C ALA A 146 -28.55 16.53 30.23
N ALA A 147 -27.33 16.79 29.72
CA ALA A 147 -26.77 18.14 29.67
C ALA A 147 -27.56 19.03 28.70
N ALA A 148 -27.86 18.56 27.48
CA ALA A 148 -28.70 19.28 26.52
C ALA A 148 -30.06 19.67 27.10
N ASP A 149 -30.74 18.73 27.75
CA ASP A 149 -32.03 18.97 28.41
C ASP A 149 -31.91 20.05 29.50
N ALA A 150 -30.84 20.00 30.30
CA ALA A 150 -30.58 20.97 31.36
C ALA A 150 -30.25 22.36 30.83
N VAL A 151 -29.46 22.46 29.75
CA VAL A 151 -29.21 23.73 29.04
C VAL A 151 -30.53 24.32 28.57
N ARG A 152 -31.34 23.55 27.84
CA ARG A 152 -32.63 24.03 27.29
C ARG A 152 -33.64 24.39 28.38
N ALA A 153 -33.63 23.72 29.52
CA ALA A 153 -34.46 24.07 30.67
C ALA A 153 -34.17 25.47 31.25
N THR A 154 -33.01 26.07 30.95
CA THR A 154 -32.70 27.46 31.35
C THR A 154 -33.30 28.51 30.42
N GLY A 155 -33.73 28.12 29.22
CA GLY A 155 -34.10 29.05 28.14
C GLY A 155 -32.94 29.45 27.23
N ASN A 156 -31.72 28.96 27.49
CA ASN A 156 -30.55 29.23 26.66
C ASN A 156 -30.67 28.54 25.27
N ASP A 157 -30.44 29.31 24.21
CA ASP A 157 -30.60 28.90 22.81
C ASP A 157 -29.27 28.78 22.04
N ALA A 158 -28.13 28.76 22.74
CA ALA A 158 -26.82 28.51 22.14
C ALA A 158 -26.78 27.15 21.43
N THR A 159 -25.91 27.02 20.43
CA THR A 159 -25.64 25.76 19.76
C THR A 159 -25.08 24.76 20.77
N LEU A 160 -25.60 23.53 20.75
CA LEU A 160 -25.05 22.42 21.52
C LEU A 160 -24.00 21.75 20.67
N VAL A 161 -22.74 21.84 21.09
CA VAL A 161 -21.61 21.20 20.41
C VAL A 161 -21.33 19.89 21.15
N VAL A 162 -21.48 18.77 20.43
CA VAL A 162 -21.54 17.41 21.01
C VAL A 162 -20.43 16.55 20.42
N SER A 163 -19.38 16.32 21.20
CA SER A 163 -18.31 15.38 20.88
C SER A 163 -18.78 13.92 20.85
N GLY A 164 -18.03 13.06 20.16
CA GLY A 164 -18.18 11.61 20.15
C GLY A 164 -17.30 10.89 21.18
N ASP A 165 -17.64 9.65 21.51
CA ASP A 165 -16.78 8.74 22.27
C ASP A 165 -15.51 8.39 21.48
N GLY A 166 -14.49 7.87 22.17
CA GLY A 166 -13.20 7.53 21.56
C GLY A 166 -12.37 8.75 21.18
N TRP A 167 -12.26 9.70 22.11
CA TRP A 167 -11.51 10.95 21.91
C TRP A 167 -12.10 11.84 20.81
N SER A 168 -13.38 11.65 20.48
CA SER A 168 -14.01 12.33 19.33
C SER A 168 -13.28 12.09 18.00
N GLY A 169 -12.45 11.05 17.91
CA GLY A 169 -11.58 10.83 16.75
C GLY A 169 -12.37 10.56 15.49
N THR A 170 -12.06 11.29 14.42
CA THR A 170 -12.66 11.10 13.10
C THR A 170 -12.45 9.68 12.55
N ALA A 171 -11.25 9.12 12.74
CA ALA A 171 -10.89 7.77 12.31
C ALA A 171 -11.71 6.65 12.99
N THR A 172 -12.21 6.86 14.21
CA THR A 172 -13.01 5.87 14.96
C THR A 172 -14.49 6.25 15.02
N TRP A 173 -14.89 7.31 14.32
CA TRP A 173 -16.21 7.90 14.47
C TRP A 173 -17.33 6.93 14.09
N GLN A 174 -17.21 6.25 12.95
CA GLN A 174 -18.25 5.34 12.50
C GLN A 174 -18.43 4.15 13.46
N ASP A 175 -17.35 3.63 14.02
CA ASP A 175 -17.39 2.47 14.93
C ASP A 175 -18.04 2.80 16.28
N LEU A 176 -17.72 3.97 16.83
CA LEU A 176 -18.10 4.32 18.20
C LEU A 176 -19.36 5.19 18.26
N ASN A 177 -19.60 5.98 17.22
CA ASN A 177 -20.58 7.07 17.24
C ASN A 177 -21.68 6.97 16.17
N ALA A 178 -21.73 5.89 15.36
CA ALA A 178 -22.76 5.73 14.32
C ALA A 178 -24.19 6.03 14.80
N SER A 179 -24.53 5.60 16.03
CA SER A 179 -25.85 5.77 16.65
C SER A 179 -26.00 7.00 17.56
N LEU A 180 -24.96 7.81 17.74
CA LEU A 180 -24.98 8.96 18.63
C LEU A 180 -26.01 9.99 18.15
N ARG A 181 -27.05 10.23 18.94
CA ARG A 181 -28.09 11.24 18.67
C ARG A 181 -28.40 12.01 19.95
N VAL A 182 -28.51 13.34 19.82
CA VAL A 182 -28.97 14.24 20.90
C VAL A 182 -30.18 14.97 20.38
N ASN A 183 -31.31 14.80 21.05
CA ASN A 183 -32.55 15.45 20.68
C ASN A 183 -32.56 16.87 21.25
N ASP A 184 -32.67 17.85 20.36
CA ASP A 184 -32.86 19.25 20.71
C ASP A 184 -34.08 19.82 19.99
N ALA A 185 -35.02 20.37 20.77
CA ALA A 185 -36.24 20.95 20.23
C ALA A 185 -35.98 22.22 19.40
N LEU A 186 -34.83 22.87 19.56
CA LEU A 186 -34.43 24.03 18.77
C LEU A 186 -33.71 23.68 17.47
N ASP A 187 -33.39 22.39 17.26
CA ASP A 187 -32.57 21.92 16.14
C ASP A 187 -31.29 22.75 15.99
N LYS A 188 -30.55 22.89 17.10
CA LYS A 188 -29.25 23.58 17.18
C LYS A 188 -28.19 22.65 17.78
N VAL A 189 -28.11 21.43 17.27
CA VAL A 189 -27.04 20.47 17.58
C VAL A 189 -26.04 20.44 16.45
N VAL A 190 -24.76 20.48 16.82
CA VAL A 190 -23.60 20.27 15.95
C VAL A 190 -22.75 19.19 16.59
N TYR A 191 -22.39 18.17 15.81
CA TYR A 191 -21.50 17.10 16.27
C TYR A 191 -20.05 17.51 16.06
N GLU A 192 -19.22 17.30 17.07
CA GLU A 192 -17.81 17.72 17.06
C GLU A 192 -16.91 16.50 16.93
N ALA A 193 -15.98 16.50 15.97
CA ALA A 193 -14.96 15.47 15.82
C ALA A 193 -13.56 16.10 15.77
N HIS A 194 -12.53 15.34 16.11
CA HIS A 194 -11.13 15.78 16.14
C HIS A 194 -10.30 15.00 15.13
N ALA A 195 -9.35 15.67 14.49
CA ALA A 195 -8.53 15.10 13.42
C ALA A 195 -7.08 15.57 13.54
N TYR A 196 -6.20 14.64 13.91
CA TYR A 196 -4.75 14.79 13.80
C TYR A 196 -4.24 13.86 12.70
N PHE A 197 -3.05 14.11 12.17
CA PHE A 197 -2.54 13.48 10.93
C PHE A 197 -1.24 12.70 11.14
N ASP A 198 -0.71 12.66 12.35
CA ASP A 198 0.32 11.69 12.75
C ASP A 198 -0.23 10.26 12.63
N ARG A 199 0.63 9.26 12.47
CA ARG A 199 0.21 7.88 12.16
C ARG A 199 -0.91 7.36 13.08
N ASP A 200 -0.80 7.66 14.37
CA ASP A 200 -1.70 7.14 15.40
C ASP A 200 -2.88 8.10 15.71
N GLY A 201 -2.95 9.28 15.06
CA GLY A 201 -4.03 10.26 15.21
C GLY A 201 -4.06 10.96 16.57
N THR A 202 -2.92 11.08 17.23
CA THR A 202 -2.80 11.57 18.61
C THR A 202 -2.47 13.06 18.72
N GLY A 203 -1.99 13.68 17.63
CA GLY A 203 -1.52 15.07 17.63
C GLY A 203 -0.13 15.29 18.21
N VAL A 204 0.62 14.21 18.53
CA VAL A 204 1.96 14.31 19.14
C VAL A 204 3.07 14.58 18.12
N TYR A 205 2.94 14.07 16.88
CA TYR A 205 3.89 14.22 15.76
C TYR A 205 5.35 13.88 16.11
N GLY A 206 5.72 12.62 15.95
CA GLY A 206 7.08 12.10 16.09
C GLY A 206 7.92 12.21 14.82
N SER A 207 9.23 11.92 14.96
CA SER A 207 10.20 11.99 13.85
C SER A 207 9.94 11.02 12.70
N TYR A 208 9.20 9.93 12.93
CA TYR A 208 8.83 8.95 11.91
C TYR A 208 7.55 9.31 11.14
N ASP A 209 6.74 10.24 11.64
CA ASP A 209 5.45 10.58 11.01
C ASP A 209 5.63 11.35 9.69
N ALA A 210 6.81 11.96 9.50
CA ALA A 210 7.15 12.63 8.25
C ALA A 210 7.25 11.64 7.07
N GLU A 211 7.51 10.35 7.28
CA GLU A 211 7.56 9.35 6.20
C GLU A 211 6.16 8.94 5.71
N GLY A 212 5.12 9.12 6.52
CA GLY A 212 3.72 8.78 6.19
C GLY A 212 2.83 9.98 5.83
N ALA A 213 3.38 11.20 5.82
CA ALA A 213 2.64 12.40 5.44
C ALA A 213 2.51 12.50 3.93
N TYR A 214 1.31 12.20 3.41
CA TYR A 214 0.93 12.46 2.02
C TYR A 214 -0.14 13.56 1.97
N PRO A 215 -0.26 14.32 0.86
CA PRO A 215 -1.02 15.57 0.84
C PRO A 215 -2.50 15.46 1.21
N THR A 216 -3.15 14.31 1.00
CA THR A 216 -4.60 14.11 1.23
C THR A 216 -4.95 13.45 2.56
N ILE A 217 -3.99 13.04 3.40
CA ILE A 217 -4.27 12.32 4.66
C ILE A 217 -5.26 13.04 5.57
N GLY A 218 -5.30 14.39 5.50
CA GLY A 218 -6.27 15.19 6.23
C GLY A 218 -7.71 14.99 5.74
N VAL A 219 -7.89 14.95 4.42
CA VAL A 219 -9.18 14.68 3.76
C VAL A 219 -9.65 13.27 4.10
N ASP A 220 -8.78 12.28 3.92
CA ASP A 220 -9.10 10.86 4.13
C ASP A 220 -9.56 10.59 5.57
N ARG A 221 -8.97 11.29 6.55
CA ARG A 221 -9.35 11.14 7.96
C ARG A 221 -10.68 11.79 8.29
N VAL A 222 -11.04 12.91 7.67
CA VAL A 222 -12.31 13.59 7.97
C VAL A 222 -13.48 13.05 7.16
N GLN A 223 -13.23 12.44 6.00
CA GLN A 223 -14.28 11.99 5.08
C GLN A 223 -15.30 11.04 5.73
N PRO A 224 -14.89 10.01 6.51
CA PRO A 224 -15.86 9.12 7.17
C PRO A 224 -16.82 9.84 8.14
N PHE A 225 -16.38 10.94 8.75
CA PHE A 225 -17.22 11.78 9.61
C PHE A 225 -18.18 12.64 8.78
N ILE A 226 -17.70 13.25 7.69
CA ILE A 226 -18.52 14.02 6.75
C ILE A 226 -19.62 13.14 6.15
N ASP A 227 -19.27 11.94 5.70
CA ASP A 227 -20.23 10.98 5.15
C ASP A 227 -21.31 10.62 6.17
N TRP A 228 -20.91 10.38 7.42
CA TRP A 228 -21.86 10.11 8.50
C TRP A 228 -22.82 11.29 8.74
N LEU A 229 -22.33 12.54 8.70
CA LEU A 229 -23.19 13.72 8.81
C LEU A 229 -24.20 13.77 7.67
N ASN A 230 -23.72 13.63 6.43
CA ASN A 230 -24.51 13.73 5.21
C ASN A 230 -25.59 12.64 5.15
N GLN A 231 -25.21 11.39 5.40
CA GLN A 231 -26.13 10.25 5.42
C GLN A 231 -27.26 10.41 6.45
N ASN A 232 -27.02 11.19 7.51
CA ASN A 232 -27.96 11.36 8.61
C ASN A 232 -28.62 12.75 8.67
N GLY A 233 -28.29 13.65 7.73
CA GLY A 233 -28.79 15.03 7.72
C GLY A 233 -28.41 15.83 8.98
N LEU A 234 -27.18 15.64 9.46
CA LEU A 234 -26.65 16.28 10.67
C LEU A 234 -25.66 17.40 10.32
N ARG A 235 -25.32 18.25 11.30
CA ARG A 235 -24.28 19.29 11.16
C ARG A 235 -23.04 18.91 11.95
N GLY A 236 -21.88 19.20 11.38
CA GLY A 236 -20.57 18.87 11.95
C GLY A 236 -19.75 20.09 12.36
N PHE A 237 -18.68 19.83 13.11
CA PHE A 237 -17.63 20.76 13.49
C PHE A 237 -16.34 19.97 13.71
N ILE A 238 -15.23 20.37 13.08
CA ILE A 238 -13.91 19.82 13.43
C ILE A 238 -13.33 20.67 14.56
N GLY A 239 -13.50 20.18 15.79
CA GLY A 239 -13.16 20.91 17.02
C GLY A 239 -11.67 21.15 17.20
N GLU A 240 -10.86 20.20 16.73
CA GLU A 240 -9.41 20.23 16.83
C GLU A 240 -8.78 19.57 15.59
N TYR A 241 -7.82 20.26 15.01
CA TYR A 241 -6.86 19.73 14.05
C TYR A 241 -5.58 20.57 14.13
N ALA A 242 -4.44 19.96 13.84
CA ALA A 242 -3.16 20.64 13.95
C ALA A 242 -2.11 20.03 13.06
N VAL A 243 -1.13 20.84 12.63
CA VAL A 243 0.03 20.38 11.87
C VAL A 243 1.31 21.01 12.43
N PRO A 244 2.44 20.29 12.49
CA PRO A 244 3.69 20.85 12.98
C PRO A 244 4.31 21.80 11.94
N ASP A 245 5.05 22.80 12.40
CA ASP A 245 5.78 23.74 11.54
C ASP A 245 7.16 23.24 11.07
N SER A 246 7.53 22.01 11.44
CA SER A 246 8.86 21.44 11.23
C SER A 246 9.08 20.85 9.82
N ASP A 247 8.02 20.51 9.10
CA ASP A 247 8.07 19.92 7.75
C ASP A 247 6.96 20.54 6.87
N PRO A 248 7.30 21.11 5.71
CA PRO A 248 6.34 21.79 4.85
C PRO A 248 5.23 20.90 4.31
N ARG A 249 5.42 19.57 4.26
CA ARG A 249 4.38 18.64 3.78
C ARG A 249 3.12 18.68 4.63
N TRP A 250 3.24 18.97 5.93
CA TRP A 250 2.07 19.10 6.79
C TRP A 250 1.25 20.35 6.48
N LEU A 251 1.87 21.41 5.96
CA LEU A 251 1.12 22.58 5.49
C LEU A 251 0.24 22.24 4.29
N ALA A 252 0.72 21.37 3.39
CA ALA A 252 -0.08 20.86 2.27
C ALA A 252 -1.29 20.01 2.75
N VAL A 253 -1.12 19.21 3.80
CA VAL A 253 -2.24 18.47 4.43
C VAL A 253 -3.34 19.41 4.89
N MET A 254 -2.95 20.50 5.57
CA MET A 254 -3.89 21.52 6.01
C MET A 254 -4.53 22.27 4.84
N ASP A 255 -3.75 22.63 3.82
CA ASP A 255 -4.24 23.34 2.64
C ASP A 255 -5.23 22.49 1.81
N ASN A 256 -5.08 21.16 1.81
CA ASN A 256 -6.05 20.25 1.19
C ASN A 256 -7.30 20.01 2.05
N LEU A 257 -7.17 20.03 3.38
CA LEU A 257 -8.27 19.80 4.31
C LEU A 257 -9.27 20.97 4.35
N LEU A 258 -8.78 22.21 4.41
CA LEU A 258 -9.65 23.39 4.62
C LEU A 258 -10.73 23.54 3.52
N PRO A 259 -10.44 23.37 2.22
CA PRO A 259 -11.46 23.39 1.17
C PRO A 259 -12.56 22.35 1.39
N VAL A 260 -12.20 21.10 1.69
CA VAL A 260 -13.18 20.01 1.90
C VAL A 260 -14.13 20.34 3.06
N LEU A 261 -13.61 20.94 4.13
CA LEU A 261 -14.44 21.39 5.26
C LEU A 261 -15.37 22.55 4.88
N ALA A 262 -14.88 23.53 4.10
CA ALA A 262 -15.72 24.63 3.61
C ALA A 262 -16.85 24.13 2.71
N GLU A 263 -16.56 23.21 1.79
CA GLU A 263 -17.50 22.66 0.81
C GLU A 263 -18.64 21.89 1.48
N ASN A 264 -18.33 21.18 2.55
CA ASN A 264 -19.31 20.40 3.32
C ASN A 264 -20.00 21.22 4.43
N ASP A 265 -19.80 22.54 4.48
CA ASP A 265 -20.31 23.43 5.54
C ASP A 265 -19.98 22.91 6.95
N VAL A 266 -18.76 22.37 7.11
CA VAL A 266 -18.22 21.88 8.38
C VAL A 266 -17.24 22.92 8.92
N PRO A 267 -17.60 23.73 9.92
CA PRO A 267 -16.68 24.67 10.54
C PRO A 267 -15.51 23.92 11.22
N SER A 268 -14.42 24.61 11.52
CA SER A 268 -13.32 24.02 12.28
C SER A 268 -12.59 25.01 13.18
N ALA A 269 -11.86 24.49 14.17
CA ALA A 269 -10.97 25.27 15.02
C ALA A 269 -9.57 24.64 15.08
N TYR A 270 -8.56 25.39 14.62
CA TYR A 270 -7.17 24.94 14.65
C TYR A 270 -6.68 24.77 16.10
N TRP A 271 -5.97 23.69 16.41
CA TRP A 271 -5.37 23.40 17.71
C TRP A 271 -3.85 23.66 17.69
N ALA A 272 -3.31 24.64 18.40
CA ALA A 272 -3.99 25.69 19.15
C ALA A 272 -3.20 26.99 19.11
N GLY A 273 -3.90 28.08 19.43
CA GLY A 273 -3.32 29.36 19.81
C GLY A 273 -3.44 29.60 21.31
N GLY A 274 -3.05 30.79 21.73
CA GLY A 274 -3.20 31.28 23.10
C GLY A 274 -1.87 31.48 23.83
N PRO A 275 -1.94 32.11 25.02
CA PRO A 275 -0.76 32.38 25.81
C PRO A 275 -0.09 31.10 26.32
N TRP A 276 1.21 31.19 26.61
CA TRP A 276 2.02 30.15 27.27
C TRP A 276 2.33 28.89 26.46
N TRP A 277 1.94 28.83 25.18
CA TRP A 277 2.45 27.79 24.28
C TRP A 277 3.96 27.95 24.03
N PRO A 278 4.71 26.83 23.94
CA PRO A 278 6.10 26.85 23.51
C PRO A 278 6.27 27.32 22.07
N ALA A 279 7.49 27.76 21.76
CA ALA A 279 7.86 28.25 20.44
C ALA A 279 8.07 27.16 19.38
N ASP A 280 7.98 25.87 19.70
CA ASP A 280 8.19 24.78 18.75
C ASP A 280 6.93 23.89 18.68
N GLY A 281 6.55 23.42 17.48
CA GLY A 281 5.54 22.38 17.29
C GLY A 281 4.28 22.85 16.58
N ILE A 282 3.12 22.50 17.14
CA ILE A 282 1.80 22.66 16.50
C ILE A 282 1.12 24.01 16.78
N ALA A 283 1.67 24.82 17.70
CA ALA A 283 1.02 26.05 18.14
C ALA A 283 1.06 27.16 17.07
N ILE A 284 -0.09 27.79 16.81
CA ILE A 284 -0.25 28.87 15.81
C ILE A 284 -0.01 30.27 16.40
N GLU A 285 0.23 30.36 17.71
CA GLU A 285 0.53 31.62 18.40
C GLU A 285 1.84 32.25 17.85
N PRO A 286 1.86 33.56 17.55
CA PRO A 286 3.01 34.22 16.96
C PRO A 286 4.19 34.29 17.93
N VAL A 287 5.41 34.06 17.43
CA VAL A 287 6.64 34.10 18.23
C VAL A 287 7.44 35.35 17.89
N GLY A 288 7.63 36.23 18.88
CA GLY A 288 8.37 37.48 18.66
C GLY A 288 7.68 38.45 17.69
N GLY A 289 6.36 38.31 17.50
CA GLY A 289 5.57 39.11 16.55
C GLY A 289 5.65 38.64 15.11
N VAL A 290 6.15 37.41 14.88
CA VAL A 290 6.17 36.76 13.57
C VAL A 290 5.10 35.67 13.55
N ASP A 291 4.31 35.66 12.49
CA ASP A 291 3.26 34.67 12.26
C ASP A 291 3.87 33.27 12.06
N ARG A 292 3.08 32.25 12.38
CA ARG A 292 3.45 30.86 12.18
C ARG A 292 3.07 30.41 10.76
N PRO A 293 3.79 29.47 10.13
CA PRO A 293 3.47 28.99 8.78
C PRO A 293 2.03 28.46 8.64
N GLN A 294 1.46 27.91 9.69
CA GLN A 294 0.07 27.46 9.71
C GLN A 294 -0.91 28.65 9.58
N MET A 295 -0.57 29.82 10.12
CA MET A 295 -1.38 31.02 9.93
C MET A 295 -1.34 31.51 8.48
N ASP A 296 -0.20 31.36 7.79
CA ASP A 296 -0.10 31.70 6.37
C ASP A 296 -1.08 30.86 5.51
N VAL A 297 -1.34 29.61 5.92
CA VAL A 297 -2.33 28.72 5.27
C VAL A 297 -3.76 29.04 5.72
N LEU A 298 -3.98 29.37 7.00
CA LEU A 298 -5.33 29.59 7.56
C LEU A 298 -5.92 30.97 7.22
N GLU A 299 -5.10 32.02 7.25
CA GLU A 299 -5.49 33.43 7.10
C GLU A 299 -6.31 33.72 5.82
N PRO A 300 -5.98 33.18 4.64
CA PRO A 300 -6.81 33.33 3.45
C PRO A 300 -8.26 32.91 3.70
N TYR A 301 -8.47 31.74 4.30
CA TYR A 301 -9.79 31.19 4.59
C TYR A 301 -10.55 31.98 5.68
N LEU A 302 -9.83 32.70 6.56
CA LEU A 302 -10.41 33.53 7.61
C LEU A 302 -10.93 34.88 7.08
N LEU A 303 -10.16 35.54 6.21
CA LEU A 303 -10.49 36.88 5.71
C LEU A 303 -11.62 36.89 4.67
N GLY A 304 -12.10 35.72 4.25
CA GLY A 304 -13.03 35.58 3.13
C GLY A 304 -12.37 35.86 1.77
N ASP A 305 -11.06 36.14 1.77
CA ASP A 305 -10.21 36.04 0.58
C ASP A 305 -9.99 34.57 0.18
N GLY A 306 -10.37 33.61 1.02
CA GLY A 306 -10.51 32.18 0.73
C GLY A 306 -11.77 31.82 -0.05
N ALA A 307 -12.41 32.81 -0.67
CA ALA A 307 -13.12 32.63 -1.94
C ALA A 307 -12.17 32.78 -3.15
N VAL A 308 -10.86 32.93 -2.92
CA VAL A 308 -9.81 32.55 -3.86
C VAL A 308 -9.30 31.21 -3.36
N LEU A 309 -10.02 30.16 -3.76
CA LEU A 309 -9.43 28.85 -3.97
C LEU A 309 -8.05 29.07 -4.64
N PRO A 310 -6.94 28.42 -4.23
CA PRO A 310 -5.83 28.30 -5.15
C PRO A 310 -6.42 27.77 -6.46
N TRP A 311 -6.17 28.51 -7.53
CA TRP A 311 -7.08 28.63 -8.66
C TRP A 311 -7.46 27.27 -9.28
N ASP A 312 -8.66 27.24 -9.89
CA ASP A 312 -9.10 26.23 -10.88
C ASP A 312 -9.73 24.92 -10.40
N ARG A 313 -10.51 24.95 -9.31
CA ARG A 313 -11.53 23.91 -9.09
C ARG A 313 -12.70 24.07 -10.06
N VAL A 314 -13.04 23.01 -10.79
CA VAL A 314 -14.21 22.90 -11.68
C VAL A 314 -15.04 21.69 -11.26
N ASP A 315 -16.21 21.95 -10.67
CA ASP A 315 -17.13 20.91 -10.23
C ASP A 315 -18.25 20.69 -11.26
N GLY A 316 -18.50 19.43 -11.58
CA GLY A 316 -19.63 18.92 -12.34
C GLY A 316 -20.88 18.78 -11.48
N THR A 317 -21.79 17.96 -11.96
CA THR A 317 -23.12 17.68 -11.42
C THR A 317 -23.31 16.17 -11.31
N ALA A 318 -24.50 15.72 -10.89
CA ALA A 318 -24.80 14.28 -10.87
C ALA A 318 -25.25 13.73 -12.24
N GLY A 319 -24.86 14.38 -13.34
CA GLY A 319 -25.09 13.87 -14.69
C GLY A 319 -24.03 14.37 -15.65
N ASN A 320 -23.99 13.79 -16.85
CA ASN A 320 -22.91 13.96 -17.81
C ASN A 320 -22.46 15.41 -18.06
N ASP A 321 -21.22 15.70 -17.69
CA ASP A 321 -20.56 16.99 -17.74
C ASP A 321 -19.34 16.97 -18.67
N GLN A 322 -18.93 18.17 -19.08
CA GLN A 322 -17.70 18.38 -19.82
C GLN A 322 -16.90 19.50 -19.15
N LEU A 323 -15.86 19.09 -18.42
CA LEU A 323 -15.04 19.96 -17.59
C LEU A 323 -13.68 20.17 -18.25
N VAL A 324 -13.21 21.41 -18.27
CA VAL A 324 -11.91 21.76 -18.87
C VAL A 324 -11.16 22.68 -17.92
N ALA A 325 -9.96 22.25 -17.55
CA ALA A 325 -8.99 22.97 -16.75
C ALA A 325 -8.56 24.27 -17.43
N ARG A 326 -8.10 25.22 -16.62
CA ARG A 326 -7.48 26.45 -17.14
C ARG A 326 -5.98 26.21 -17.30
N PRO A 327 -5.20 27.11 -17.91
CA PRO A 327 -3.80 26.84 -18.26
C PRO A 327 -2.81 26.60 -17.10
N GLU A 328 -3.26 26.66 -15.85
CA GLU A 328 -2.47 26.40 -14.64
C GLU A 328 -3.05 25.14 -13.95
N SER A 329 -2.30 24.57 -13.00
CA SER A 329 -2.75 23.43 -12.18
C SER A 329 -4.18 23.65 -11.65
N SER A 330 -5.06 22.71 -11.95
CA SER A 330 -6.50 22.75 -11.77
C SER A 330 -6.99 21.48 -11.06
N ARG A 331 -8.19 21.53 -10.48
CA ARG A 331 -8.86 20.36 -9.89
C ARG A 331 -10.23 20.16 -10.52
N LEU A 332 -10.49 19.03 -11.18
CA LEU A 332 -11.75 18.75 -11.87
C LEU A 332 -12.48 17.60 -11.17
N PHE A 333 -13.77 17.75 -10.93
CA PHE A 333 -14.61 16.73 -10.28
C PHE A 333 -15.88 16.51 -11.10
N GLY A 334 -16.06 15.33 -11.69
CA GLY A 334 -17.25 14.95 -12.45
C GLY A 334 -18.46 14.67 -11.55
N HIS A 335 -18.23 13.87 -10.51
CA HIS A 335 -19.19 13.34 -9.53
C HIS A 335 -20.00 12.14 -10.02
N GLY A 336 -20.92 12.30 -10.98
CA GLY A 336 -21.71 11.16 -11.44
C GLY A 336 -22.33 11.37 -12.80
N GLY A 337 -22.58 10.28 -13.52
CA GLY A 337 -22.93 10.28 -14.93
C GLY A 337 -21.68 10.28 -15.80
N ASP A 338 -21.81 9.86 -17.06
CA ASP A 338 -20.63 9.73 -17.95
C ASP A 338 -20.01 11.11 -18.31
N ASP A 339 -18.92 11.45 -17.65
CA ASP A 339 -18.27 12.76 -17.68
C ASP A 339 -17.03 12.80 -18.59
N VAL A 340 -16.67 14.00 -19.04
CA VAL A 340 -15.42 14.25 -19.78
C VAL A 340 -14.64 15.35 -19.08
N LEU A 341 -13.53 14.98 -18.45
CA LEU A 341 -12.62 15.89 -17.76
C LEU A 341 -11.36 16.08 -18.59
N THR A 342 -10.88 17.30 -18.68
CA THR A 342 -9.65 17.59 -19.42
C THR A 342 -8.80 18.61 -18.68
N GLY A 343 -7.61 18.18 -18.27
CA GLY A 343 -6.53 18.98 -17.71
C GLY A 343 -5.93 19.98 -18.70
N SER A 344 -4.74 20.46 -18.37
CA SER A 344 -4.17 21.71 -18.81
C SER A 344 -2.73 21.54 -19.27
N ALA A 345 -1.83 22.38 -18.79
CA ALA A 345 -0.40 22.22 -19.00
C ALA A 345 0.39 22.27 -17.68
N GLY A 346 -0.29 22.30 -16.54
CA GLY A 346 0.31 22.18 -15.23
C GLY A 346 -0.33 21.04 -14.48
N ASP A 347 0.32 20.63 -13.41
CA ASP A 347 0.01 19.47 -12.58
C ASP A 347 -1.43 19.53 -12.03
N ASP A 348 -2.35 18.83 -12.69
CA ASP A 348 -3.78 18.83 -12.45
C ASP A 348 -4.21 17.64 -11.59
N VAL A 349 -5.39 17.76 -10.96
CA VAL A 349 -6.05 16.62 -10.30
C VAL A 349 -7.45 16.41 -10.85
N LEU A 350 -7.74 15.23 -11.38
CA LEU A 350 -9.00 14.89 -12.03
C LEU A 350 -9.70 13.75 -11.27
N TRP A 351 -10.98 13.89 -10.98
CA TRP A 351 -11.83 12.85 -10.41
C TRP A 351 -13.08 12.66 -11.27
N GLY A 352 -13.24 11.50 -11.92
CA GLY A 352 -14.43 11.13 -12.67
C GLY A 352 -15.64 11.03 -11.75
N GLY A 353 -15.60 10.06 -10.85
CA GLY A 353 -16.63 9.84 -9.85
C GLY A 353 -17.36 8.53 -10.11
N ALA A 354 -18.58 8.58 -10.64
CA ALA A 354 -19.39 7.41 -10.86
C ALA A 354 -19.93 7.37 -12.29
N ASP A 355 -20.15 6.15 -12.79
CA ASP A 355 -20.48 5.83 -14.18
C ASP A 355 -19.24 5.93 -15.10
N ARG A 356 -19.40 5.98 -16.43
CA ARG A 356 -18.25 5.85 -17.35
C ARG A 356 -17.67 7.21 -17.70
N ASP A 357 -16.47 7.49 -17.23
CA ASP A 357 -15.80 8.76 -17.37
C ASP A 357 -14.63 8.72 -18.36
N ARG A 358 -14.30 9.89 -18.90
CA ARG A 358 -13.11 10.09 -19.73
C ARG A 358 -12.28 11.24 -19.20
N LEU A 359 -11.10 10.92 -18.70
CA LEU A 359 -10.14 11.86 -18.12
C LEU A 359 -8.91 12.01 -19.04
N ALA A 360 -8.34 13.21 -19.10
CA ALA A 360 -7.14 13.50 -19.85
C ALA A 360 -6.31 14.58 -19.15
N GLY A 361 -5.14 14.24 -18.60
CA GLY A 361 -4.24 15.15 -17.88
C GLY A 361 -3.62 16.21 -18.80
N ARG A 362 -2.99 15.74 -19.89
CA ARG A 362 -2.36 16.48 -20.99
C ARG A 362 -0.86 16.69 -20.81
N THR A 363 -0.44 17.74 -20.11
CA THR A 363 0.98 17.96 -19.90
C THR A 363 1.20 18.41 -18.48
N GLY A 364 2.28 17.99 -17.85
CA GLY A 364 2.48 18.23 -16.42
C GLY A 364 2.33 16.93 -15.66
N ASP A 365 2.70 16.92 -14.38
CA ASP A 365 2.67 15.70 -13.57
C ASP A 365 1.29 15.61 -12.90
N ASP A 366 0.35 14.93 -13.55
CA ASP A 366 -1.06 14.93 -13.22
C ASP A 366 -1.45 13.75 -12.31
N VAL A 367 -2.57 13.90 -11.60
CA VAL A 367 -3.20 12.83 -10.82
C VAL A 367 -4.63 12.65 -11.27
N ALA A 368 -5.02 11.44 -11.67
CA ALA A 368 -6.36 11.16 -12.18
C ALA A 368 -6.97 9.91 -11.55
N HIS A 369 -8.23 10.02 -11.12
CA HIS A 369 -9.02 8.94 -10.54
C HIS A 369 -10.30 8.74 -11.35
N GLY A 370 -10.54 7.51 -11.84
CA GLY A 370 -11.76 7.12 -12.53
C GLY A 370 -12.94 7.08 -11.56
N GLY A 371 -12.85 6.20 -10.57
CA GLY A 371 -13.82 6.09 -9.47
C GLY A 371 -14.61 4.81 -9.57
N SER A 372 -15.87 4.86 -10.03
CA SER A 372 -16.65 3.63 -10.23
C SER A 372 -17.28 3.61 -11.61
N GLY A 373 -17.14 2.52 -12.36
CA GLY A 373 -17.58 2.42 -13.74
C GLY A 373 -16.40 2.14 -14.66
N ASP A 374 -16.68 1.83 -15.94
CA ASP A 374 -15.63 1.46 -16.90
C ASP A 374 -15.01 2.73 -17.53
N ASP A 375 -13.95 3.26 -16.93
CA ASP A 375 -13.39 4.56 -17.23
C ASP A 375 -12.28 4.55 -18.29
N THR A 376 -11.93 5.72 -18.78
CA THR A 376 -10.78 5.90 -19.67
C THR A 376 -9.97 7.11 -19.25
N ILE A 377 -8.74 6.88 -18.82
CA ILE A 377 -7.84 7.87 -18.25
C ILE A 377 -6.57 7.94 -19.11
N GLY A 378 -6.17 9.15 -19.50
CA GLY A 378 -4.88 9.38 -20.15
C GLY A 378 -4.06 10.43 -19.40
N GLY A 379 -2.84 10.09 -19.02
CA GLY A 379 -1.84 10.99 -18.43
C GLY A 379 -1.36 12.00 -19.46
N HIS A 380 -0.80 11.48 -20.56
CA HIS A 380 -0.18 12.20 -21.69
C HIS A 380 1.31 12.54 -21.44
N ASP A 381 1.73 13.81 -21.45
CA ASP A 381 3.16 14.15 -21.22
C ASP A 381 3.39 14.50 -19.74
N GLY A 382 4.24 13.79 -19.01
CA GLY A 382 4.54 14.09 -17.60
C GLY A 382 4.74 12.83 -16.78
N ASP A 383 5.16 12.97 -15.53
CA ASP A 383 5.27 11.82 -14.61
C ASP A 383 3.94 11.67 -13.84
N ASP A 384 2.99 10.97 -14.43
CA ASP A 384 1.58 10.94 -14.02
C ASP A 384 1.25 9.84 -12.99
N ARG A 385 0.13 10.02 -12.27
CA ARG A 385 -0.47 8.97 -11.42
C ARG A 385 -1.93 8.74 -11.77
N LEU A 386 -2.24 7.56 -12.27
CA LEU A 386 -3.56 7.20 -12.75
C LEU A 386 -4.15 6.06 -11.91
N TYR A 387 -5.41 6.19 -11.52
CA TYR A 387 -6.15 5.23 -10.71
C TYR A 387 -7.47 4.90 -11.42
N GLY A 388 -7.69 3.65 -11.80
CA GLY A 388 -8.97 3.15 -12.35
C GLY A 388 -10.05 3.10 -11.28
N ASP A 389 -9.71 2.47 -10.15
CA ASP A 389 -10.56 2.23 -8.98
C ASP A 389 -11.51 1.02 -9.19
N ASP A 390 -12.84 1.17 -9.22
CA ASP A 390 -13.77 0.05 -9.41
C ASP A 390 -14.33 0.04 -10.85
N GLY A 391 -13.99 -0.92 -11.71
CA GLY A 391 -14.51 -0.96 -13.08
C GLY A 391 -13.62 -1.76 -14.03
N ASP A 392 -14.07 -1.99 -15.27
CA ASP A 392 -13.17 -2.48 -16.32
C ASP A 392 -12.52 -1.27 -17.03
N ASP A 393 -11.40 -0.77 -16.51
CA ASP A 393 -10.84 0.54 -16.84
C ASP A 393 -9.78 0.51 -17.94
N LYS A 394 -9.48 1.69 -18.49
CA LYS A 394 -8.39 1.91 -19.46
C LYS A 394 -7.52 3.07 -19.05
N LEU A 395 -6.27 2.79 -18.74
CA LEU A 395 -5.28 3.77 -18.31
C LEU A 395 -4.13 3.84 -19.32
N TYR A 396 -3.78 5.06 -19.72
CA TYR A 396 -2.68 5.34 -20.64
C TYR A 396 -1.73 6.35 -20.00
N GLY A 397 -0.50 5.97 -19.64
CA GLY A 397 0.54 6.88 -19.15
C GLY A 397 1.01 7.82 -20.25
N ASP A 398 1.29 7.25 -21.43
CA ASP A 398 1.85 7.88 -22.63
C ASP A 398 3.34 8.22 -22.51
N ALA A 399 3.75 9.38 -22.00
CA ALA A 399 5.15 9.80 -22.01
C ALA A 399 5.60 10.42 -20.70
N GLY A 400 6.57 9.80 -20.04
CA GLY A 400 7.09 10.21 -18.74
C GLY A 400 7.20 8.99 -17.84
N HIS A 401 7.57 9.17 -16.57
CA HIS A 401 7.70 8.06 -15.62
C HIS A 401 6.41 7.89 -14.83
N ASP A 402 5.51 7.04 -15.34
CA ASP A 402 4.12 6.99 -14.91
C ASP A 402 3.87 5.91 -13.86
N VAL A 403 2.79 6.11 -13.08
CA VAL A 403 2.29 5.11 -12.14
C VAL A 403 0.81 4.88 -12.37
N LEU A 404 0.44 3.65 -12.75
CA LEU A 404 -0.92 3.25 -13.10
C LEU A 404 -1.41 2.14 -12.16
N TYR A 405 -2.60 2.32 -11.59
CA TYR A 405 -3.28 1.31 -10.76
C TYR A 405 -4.68 1.03 -11.33
N GLY A 406 -4.95 -0.22 -11.73
CA GLY A 406 -6.28 -0.67 -12.18
C GLY A 406 -7.25 -0.82 -11.01
N ALA A 407 -6.82 -1.57 -9.99
CA ALA A 407 -7.52 -1.90 -8.76
C ALA A 407 -8.56 -3.02 -8.87
N ARG A 408 -9.84 -2.77 -9.16
CA ARG A 408 -10.84 -3.87 -9.28
C ARG A 408 -11.50 -3.88 -10.64
N GLY A 409 -11.43 -5.01 -11.33
CA GLY A 409 -12.12 -5.28 -12.58
C GLY A 409 -11.13 -5.79 -13.60
N ASN A 410 -11.51 -5.89 -14.88
CA ASN A 410 -10.59 -6.36 -15.92
C ASN A 410 -10.05 -5.14 -16.66
N ASP A 411 -8.87 -4.69 -16.22
CA ASP A 411 -8.29 -3.42 -16.59
C ASP A 411 -7.32 -3.53 -17.76
N SER A 412 -7.11 -2.42 -18.46
CA SER A 412 -6.10 -2.28 -19.51
C SER A 412 -5.22 -1.08 -19.22
N LEU A 413 -3.96 -1.35 -18.88
CA LEU A 413 -2.94 -0.36 -18.54
C LEU A 413 -1.84 -0.36 -19.61
N ASP A 414 -1.46 0.84 -20.07
CA ASP A 414 -0.40 1.06 -21.05
C ASP A 414 0.50 2.20 -20.52
N GLY A 415 1.73 1.88 -20.12
CA GLY A 415 2.70 2.83 -19.56
C GLY A 415 3.17 3.81 -20.62
N GLY A 416 3.65 3.27 -21.74
CA GLY A 416 4.05 4.04 -22.90
C GLY A 416 5.55 4.22 -22.96
N ALA A 417 6.05 5.44 -22.78
CA ALA A 417 7.47 5.76 -22.87
C ALA A 417 7.99 6.30 -21.56
N GLY A 418 8.89 5.58 -20.91
CA GLY A 418 9.36 5.98 -19.59
C GLY A 418 9.93 4.84 -18.80
N ASN A 419 9.76 4.89 -17.49
CA ASN A 419 10.16 3.82 -16.59
C ASN A 419 8.99 3.75 -15.63
N ASP A 420 8.04 2.92 -15.98
CA ASP A 420 6.68 3.01 -15.51
C ASP A 420 6.41 1.93 -14.47
N VAL A 421 5.41 2.19 -13.63
CA VAL A 421 4.95 1.23 -12.62
C VAL A 421 3.47 0.97 -12.85
N LEU A 422 3.14 -0.26 -13.22
CA LEU A 422 1.78 -0.70 -13.51
C LEU A 422 1.37 -1.79 -12.52
N ASP A 423 0.17 -1.68 -11.96
CA ASP A 423 -0.43 -2.63 -11.03
C ASP A 423 -1.90 -2.87 -11.45
N GLY A 424 -2.21 -4.08 -11.92
CA GLY A 424 -3.54 -4.49 -12.39
C GLY A 424 -4.53 -4.59 -11.22
N GLY A 425 -4.24 -5.45 -10.25
CA GLY A 425 -5.02 -5.59 -9.02
C GLY A 425 -5.88 -6.86 -9.01
N ASP A 426 -7.18 -6.71 -8.74
CA ASP A 426 -8.14 -7.81 -8.76
C ASP A 426 -8.79 -7.88 -10.14
N GLY A 427 -8.56 -8.91 -10.95
CA GLY A 427 -9.02 -8.79 -12.33
C GLY A 427 -8.69 -9.90 -13.29
N ALA A 428 -8.60 -9.53 -14.55
CA ALA A 428 -7.99 -10.32 -15.61
C ALA A 428 -7.48 -9.28 -16.59
N ASP A 429 -6.29 -8.80 -16.28
CA ASP A 429 -5.80 -7.49 -16.68
C ASP A 429 -4.84 -7.60 -17.88
N LEU A 430 -4.73 -6.50 -18.62
CA LEU A 430 -3.75 -6.34 -19.69
C LEU A 430 -2.83 -5.18 -19.35
N LEU A 431 -1.55 -5.47 -19.10
CA LEU A 431 -0.52 -4.48 -18.79
C LEU A 431 0.52 -4.46 -19.90
N VAL A 432 0.84 -3.27 -20.41
CA VAL A 432 1.89 -3.03 -21.41
C VAL A 432 2.82 -1.96 -20.85
N GLY A 433 4.10 -2.28 -20.66
CA GLY A 433 5.13 -1.33 -20.19
C GLY A 433 5.47 -0.33 -21.27
N GLY A 434 6.01 -0.83 -22.39
CA GLY A 434 6.28 -0.05 -23.58
C GLY A 434 7.78 0.11 -23.81
N SER A 435 8.31 1.32 -23.65
CA SER A 435 9.75 1.55 -23.81
C SER A 435 10.36 2.11 -22.53
N GLY A 436 11.49 1.55 -22.14
CA GLY A 436 12.26 1.89 -20.96
C GLY A 436 12.05 0.86 -19.86
N ALA A 437 12.71 1.03 -18.71
CA ALA A 437 12.79 -0.07 -17.73
C ALA A 437 11.61 -0.02 -16.75
N ASP A 438 10.64 -0.89 -17.00
CA ASP A 438 9.31 -0.88 -16.40
C ASP A 438 9.13 -1.94 -15.31
N ARG A 439 8.10 -1.75 -14.48
CA ARG A 439 7.68 -2.70 -13.46
C ARG A 439 6.18 -2.94 -13.54
N LEU A 440 5.79 -4.18 -13.87
CA LEU A 440 4.41 -4.60 -14.05
C LEU A 440 4.02 -5.67 -13.02
N ALA A 441 2.87 -5.51 -12.38
CA ALA A 441 2.26 -6.51 -11.49
C ALA A 441 0.82 -6.80 -11.93
N GLY A 442 0.49 -8.05 -12.26
CA GLY A 442 -0.86 -8.49 -12.63
C GLY A 442 -1.79 -8.47 -11.43
N GLY A 443 -1.45 -9.24 -10.39
CA GLY A 443 -2.18 -9.26 -9.13
C GLY A 443 -2.93 -10.56 -8.95
N THR A 444 -4.27 -10.52 -8.99
CA THR A 444 -5.10 -11.73 -8.91
C THR A 444 -5.95 -11.89 -10.16
N GLY A 445 -6.12 -13.14 -10.57
CA GLY A 445 -6.85 -13.53 -11.77
C GLY A 445 -5.91 -13.77 -12.94
N ASN A 446 -6.43 -13.82 -14.16
CA ASN A 446 -5.65 -14.32 -15.30
C ASN A 446 -5.17 -13.17 -16.17
N ASP A 447 -3.91 -12.79 -15.98
CA ASP A 447 -3.37 -11.53 -16.49
C ASP A 447 -2.48 -11.72 -17.72
N VAL A 448 -2.30 -10.65 -18.49
CA VAL A 448 -1.37 -10.58 -19.63
C VAL A 448 -0.46 -9.37 -19.44
N LEU A 449 0.83 -9.62 -19.31
CA LEU A 449 1.86 -8.60 -19.11
C LEU A 449 2.85 -8.63 -20.29
N GLU A 450 3.11 -7.46 -20.86
CA GLU A 450 4.11 -7.24 -21.93
C GLU A 450 5.07 -6.13 -21.48
N GLY A 451 6.35 -6.46 -21.29
CA GLY A 451 7.41 -5.52 -20.84
C GLY A 451 7.73 -4.50 -21.93
N GLY A 452 8.31 -4.99 -23.03
CA GLY A 452 8.54 -4.21 -24.24
C GLY A 452 10.02 -4.06 -24.57
N ASP A 453 10.50 -2.83 -24.70
CA ASP A 453 11.92 -2.52 -24.93
C ASP A 453 12.61 -2.16 -23.61
N ASP A 454 13.88 -2.56 -23.44
CA ASP A 454 14.73 -2.36 -22.25
C ASP A 454 14.45 -3.39 -21.13
N ALA A 455 15.10 -3.24 -19.97
CA ALA A 455 15.14 -4.29 -18.94
C ALA A 455 14.00 -4.16 -17.92
N ASP A 456 13.03 -5.07 -18.00
CA ASP A 456 11.76 -4.99 -17.29
C ASP A 456 11.63 -5.98 -16.14
N GLN A 457 10.65 -5.72 -15.26
CA GLN A 457 10.26 -6.62 -14.18
C GLN A 457 8.77 -6.92 -14.22
N LEU A 458 8.41 -8.17 -14.49
CA LEU A 458 7.03 -8.63 -14.62
C LEU A 458 6.69 -9.63 -13.51
N PHE A 459 5.57 -9.42 -12.83
CA PHE A 459 5.05 -10.29 -11.78
C PHE A 459 3.60 -10.66 -12.11
N GLY A 460 3.31 -11.94 -12.39
CA GLY A 460 1.95 -12.44 -12.69
C GLY A 460 1.06 -12.36 -11.45
N GLY A 461 1.38 -13.15 -10.44
CA GLY A 461 0.68 -13.16 -9.16
C GLY A 461 -0.12 -14.44 -8.95
N ASP A 462 -1.38 -14.32 -8.52
CA ASP A 462 -2.28 -15.48 -8.38
C ASP A 462 -3.10 -15.61 -9.67
N GLY A 463 -2.97 -16.68 -10.46
CA GLY A 463 -3.60 -16.64 -11.77
C GLY A 463 -3.32 -17.82 -12.69
N SER A 464 -3.44 -17.55 -13.97
CA SER A 464 -2.88 -18.38 -15.04
C SER A 464 -2.53 -17.37 -16.10
N ASP A 465 -1.30 -16.88 -15.99
CA ASP A 465 -0.87 -15.61 -16.54
C ASP A 465 -0.03 -15.81 -17.79
N ILE A 466 0.12 -14.73 -18.55
CA ILE A 466 0.97 -14.69 -19.73
C ILE A 466 1.91 -13.51 -19.60
N LEU A 467 3.20 -13.78 -19.41
CA LEU A 467 4.24 -12.75 -19.27
C LEU A 467 5.16 -12.79 -20.50
N ARG A 468 5.44 -11.62 -21.08
CA ARG A 468 6.42 -11.42 -22.17
C ARG A 468 7.40 -10.33 -21.79
N GLY A 469 8.69 -10.65 -21.66
CA GLY A 469 9.76 -9.65 -21.47
C GLY A 469 9.99 -8.83 -22.75
N ASP A 470 9.96 -9.51 -23.89
CA ASP A 470 10.22 -8.98 -25.23
C ASP A 470 11.70 -8.67 -25.48
N ALA A 471 12.18 -7.42 -25.35
CA ALA A 471 13.55 -7.07 -25.71
C ALA A 471 14.28 -6.38 -24.57
N GLY A 472 15.12 -7.10 -23.84
CA GLY A 472 15.70 -6.61 -22.60
C GLY A 472 16.53 -7.67 -21.91
N ASP A 473 17.20 -7.30 -20.82
CA ASP A 473 17.63 -8.32 -19.86
C ASP A 473 16.55 -8.34 -18.77
N ASP A 474 15.51 -9.16 -18.95
CA ASP A 474 14.24 -9.07 -18.21
C ASP A 474 14.18 -9.99 -17.00
N MET A 475 13.28 -9.67 -16.05
CA MET A 475 12.97 -10.51 -14.91
C MET A 475 11.47 -10.82 -14.87
N LEU A 476 11.12 -12.10 -15.02
CA LEU A 476 9.74 -12.59 -15.01
C LEU A 476 9.52 -13.53 -13.83
N ASP A 477 8.41 -13.32 -13.11
CA ASP A 477 7.93 -14.16 -12.00
C ASP A 477 6.44 -14.48 -12.22
N GLY A 478 6.10 -15.74 -12.48
CA GLY A 478 4.73 -16.18 -12.77
C GLY A 478 3.85 -16.14 -11.53
N GLY A 479 4.34 -16.75 -10.44
CA GLY A 479 3.66 -16.77 -9.16
C GLY A 479 2.93 -18.08 -8.94
N ALA A 480 1.61 -18.04 -8.81
CA ALA A 480 0.78 -19.20 -8.54
C ALA A 480 -0.21 -19.47 -9.66
N GLY A 481 -0.36 -20.75 -9.99
CA GLY A 481 -1.21 -21.27 -11.05
C GLY A 481 -0.43 -21.49 -12.34
N ASN A 482 -1.14 -21.86 -13.41
CA ASN A 482 -0.48 -22.38 -14.62
C ASN A 482 -0.16 -21.25 -15.61
N ASP A 483 1.10 -20.87 -15.69
CA ASP A 483 1.58 -19.67 -16.35
C ASP A 483 2.32 -19.95 -17.66
N GLN A 484 2.40 -18.92 -18.51
CA GLN A 484 3.21 -18.91 -19.72
C GLN A 484 4.17 -17.72 -19.70
N LEU A 485 5.47 -17.98 -19.63
CA LEU A 485 6.51 -16.97 -19.50
C LEU A 485 7.45 -17.02 -20.70
N PHE A 486 7.64 -15.88 -21.37
CA PHE A 486 8.50 -15.73 -22.54
C PHE A 486 9.53 -14.63 -22.24
N GLY A 487 10.82 -14.96 -22.17
CA GLY A 487 11.91 -14.00 -21.96
C GLY A 487 12.03 -13.05 -23.15
N GLY A 488 12.40 -13.60 -24.30
CA GLY A 488 12.43 -12.87 -25.57
C GLY A 488 13.85 -12.74 -26.08
N THR A 489 14.40 -11.53 -26.13
CA THR A 489 15.80 -11.31 -26.53
C THR A 489 16.56 -10.58 -25.45
N GLY A 490 17.75 -11.05 -25.13
CA GLY A 490 18.64 -10.56 -24.08
C GLY A 490 18.84 -11.65 -23.03
N ASN A 491 19.46 -11.34 -21.90
CA ASN A 491 19.78 -12.35 -20.89
C ASN A 491 18.75 -12.27 -19.77
N ASP A 492 17.75 -13.14 -19.86
CA ASP A 492 16.55 -13.07 -19.05
C ASP A 492 16.66 -13.96 -17.80
N ARG A 493 15.90 -13.58 -16.77
CA ARG A 493 15.70 -14.39 -15.58
C ARG A 493 14.22 -14.68 -15.41
N VAL A 494 13.85 -15.95 -15.59
CA VAL A 494 12.46 -16.41 -15.60
C VAL A 494 12.23 -17.40 -14.45
N SER A 495 11.21 -17.17 -13.64
CA SER A 495 10.78 -18.05 -12.54
C SER A 495 9.28 -18.29 -12.67
N ALA A 496 8.84 -19.53 -12.82
CA ALA A 496 7.41 -19.83 -13.02
C ALA A 496 6.66 -19.84 -11.70
N GLY A 497 7.07 -20.67 -10.73
CA GLY A 497 6.52 -20.68 -9.38
C GLY A 497 5.74 -21.95 -9.06
N ASP A 498 4.48 -21.84 -8.63
CA ASP A 498 3.62 -22.98 -8.31
C ASP A 498 2.65 -23.23 -9.48
N GLY A 499 2.75 -24.32 -10.24
CA GLY A 499 1.88 -24.51 -11.40
C GLY A 499 2.33 -25.63 -12.32
N ASP A 500 1.51 -25.99 -13.31
CA ASP A 500 2.07 -26.70 -14.47
C ASP A 500 2.36 -25.64 -15.54
N ASP A 501 3.61 -25.20 -15.66
CA ASP A 501 3.99 -23.98 -16.35
C ASP A 501 4.68 -24.22 -17.70
N VAL A 502 4.73 -23.16 -18.52
CA VAL A 502 5.44 -23.16 -19.80
C VAL A 502 6.38 -21.96 -19.88
N LEU A 503 7.66 -22.22 -20.11
CA LEU A 503 8.72 -21.22 -20.17
C LEU A 503 9.50 -21.33 -21.48
N ASP A 504 9.87 -20.19 -22.04
CA ASP A 504 10.73 -20.06 -23.23
C ASP A 504 11.68 -18.85 -23.01
N GLY A 505 12.99 -19.10 -22.88
CA GLY A 505 13.99 -18.05 -22.66
C GLY A 505 14.15 -17.16 -23.89
N GLY A 506 14.30 -17.80 -25.05
CA GLY A 506 14.35 -17.11 -26.33
C GLY A 506 15.78 -17.00 -26.84
N ALA A 507 16.33 -15.78 -26.91
CA ALA A 507 17.69 -15.57 -27.41
C ALA A 507 18.53 -14.79 -26.42
N GLY A 508 19.65 -15.37 -26.01
CA GLY A 508 20.58 -14.80 -25.04
C GLY A 508 20.91 -15.83 -23.97
N ALA A 509 21.76 -15.49 -23.01
CA ALA A 509 22.17 -16.46 -21.99
C ALA A 509 21.21 -16.39 -20.79
N ASP A 510 20.17 -17.21 -20.80
CA ASP A 510 19.03 -17.10 -19.92
C ASP A 510 19.16 -17.96 -18.66
N VAL A 511 18.39 -17.61 -17.63
CA VAL A 511 18.26 -18.40 -16.41
C VAL A 511 16.79 -18.68 -16.10
N LEU A 512 16.40 -19.95 -16.19
CA LEU A 512 15.02 -20.40 -16.07
C LEU A 512 14.83 -21.38 -14.90
N TYR A 513 13.76 -21.17 -14.14
CA TYR A 513 13.32 -22.04 -13.04
C TYR A 513 11.84 -22.41 -13.26
N GLY A 514 11.54 -23.70 -13.38
CA GLY A 514 10.18 -24.24 -13.44
C GLY A 514 9.46 -24.02 -12.11
N GLY A 515 9.97 -24.63 -11.04
CA GLY A 515 9.43 -24.45 -9.70
C GLY A 515 8.73 -25.72 -9.23
N SER A 516 7.45 -25.62 -8.87
CA SER A 516 6.69 -26.80 -8.45
C SER A 516 5.56 -27.11 -9.41
N GLY A 517 5.47 -28.37 -9.82
CA GLY A 517 4.45 -28.88 -10.73
C GLY A 517 5.10 -29.38 -12.01
N LYS A 518 4.31 -29.66 -13.05
CA LYS A 518 4.83 -30.35 -14.24
C LYS A 518 5.14 -29.37 -15.35
N ASP A 519 6.38 -28.93 -15.39
CA ASP A 519 6.77 -27.80 -16.21
C ASP A 519 7.31 -28.19 -17.58
N ARG A 520 7.23 -27.23 -18.50
CA ARG A 520 7.84 -27.30 -19.83
C ARG A 520 8.74 -26.10 -20.02
N VAL A 521 10.04 -26.30 -19.98
CA VAL A 521 11.04 -25.22 -20.04
C VAL A 521 11.92 -25.38 -21.27
N GLN A 522 12.06 -24.32 -22.06
CA GLN A 522 13.00 -24.22 -23.18
C GLN A 522 13.97 -23.07 -22.92
N GLY A 523 15.29 -23.32 -23.02
CA GLY A 523 16.33 -22.30 -22.98
C GLY A 523 16.25 -21.40 -24.20
N GLY A 524 16.67 -21.91 -25.36
CA GLY A 524 16.56 -21.19 -26.62
C GLY A 524 17.86 -21.14 -27.41
N ASP A 525 18.28 -19.95 -27.81
CA ASP A 525 19.57 -19.69 -28.46
C ASP A 525 20.57 -19.12 -27.43
N ASP A 526 21.85 -19.48 -27.56
CA ASP A 526 22.98 -19.15 -26.66
C ASP A 526 23.06 -20.04 -25.40
N ASP A 527 24.04 -19.80 -24.51
CA ASP A 527 24.38 -20.73 -23.42
C ASP A 527 23.45 -20.51 -22.20
N ASP A 528 22.49 -21.43 -21.97
CA ASP A 528 21.42 -21.27 -20.98
C ASP A 528 21.63 -22.05 -19.67
N LEU A 529 20.91 -21.61 -18.63
CA LEU A 529 20.79 -22.30 -17.35
C LEU A 529 19.33 -22.63 -17.01
N VAL A 530 18.96 -23.91 -17.10
CA VAL A 530 17.58 -24.38 -16.92
C VAL A 530 17.46 -25.32 -15.73
N TYR A 531 16.45 -25.09 -14.88
CA TYR A 531 16.09 -25.96 -13.75
C TYR A 531 14.59 -26.29 -13.78
N GLY A 532 14.24 -27.57 -13.67
CA GLY A 532 12.85 -28.02 -13.45
C GLY A 532 12.41 -27.81 -12.00
N GLU A 533 13.27 -28.21 -11.07
CA GLU A 533 13.09 -28.17 -9.60
C GLU A 533 12.27 -29.33 -9.03
N ALA A 534 10.93 -29.30 -9.03
CA ALA A 534 10.12 -30.32 -8.37
C ALA A 534 8.99 -30.85 -9.26
N ASP A 535 8.70 -32.16 -9.11
CA ASP A 535 7.76 -32.95 -9.91
C ASP A 535 8.32 -33.34 -11.29
N ASP A 536 7.52 -33.93 -12.18
CA ASP A 536 8.06 -34.52 -13.43
C ASP A 536 8.04 -33.47 -14.57
N ASP A 537 9.23 -33.03 -15.00
CA ASP A 537 9.40 -31.91 -15.93
C ASP A 537 9.85 -32.30 -17.34
N VAL A 538 9.70 -31.37 -18.29
CA VAL A 538 10.24 -31.47 -19.64
C VAL A 538 11.12 -30.25 -19.93
N LEU A 539 12.43 -30.47 -20.08
CA LEU A 539 13.42 -29.42 -20.27
C LEU A 539 14.11 -29.56 -21.65
N GLY A 540 14.36 -28.44 -22.32
CA GLY A 540 15.14 -28.34 -23.55
C GLY A 540 16.17 -27.21 -23.47
N GLY A 541 17.42 -27.48 -23.83
CA GLY A 541 18.50 -26.48 -23.88
C GLY A 541 18.31 -25.60 -25.10
N GLY A 542 18.45 -26.20 -26.28
CA GLY A 542 18.22 -25.53 -27.55
C GLY A 542 19.52 -25.48 -28.35
N SER A 543 20.05 -24.28 -28.62
CA SER A 543 21.36 -24.15 -29.25
C SER A 543 22.28 -23.35 -28.36
N GLY A 544 23.45 -23.88 -28.04
CA GLY A 544 24.27 -23.31 -26.97
C GLY A 544 25.02 -24.39 -26.24
N ASN A 545 25.84 -24.03 -25.27
CA ASN A 545 26.43 -25.00 -24.34
C ASN A 545 25.69 -24.87 -23.02
N ASP A 546 24.61 -25.62 -22.90
CA ASP A 546 23.59 -25.38 -21.90
C ASP A 546 23.87 -26.15 -20.62
N ARG A 547 23.28 -25.69 -19.53
CA ARG A 547 23.28 -26.41 -18.25
C ARG A 547 21.86 -26.64 -17.79
N LEU A 548 21.46 -27.91 -17.75
CA LEU A 548 20.11 -28.33 -17.38
C LEU A 548 20.13 -29.21 -16.13
N GLY A 549 19.19 -28.98 -15.22
CA GLY A 549 18.94 -29.81 -14.05
C GLY A 549 17.46 -30.14 -13.89
N GLY A 550 17.12 -31.43 -13.87
CA GLY A 550 15.75 -31.93 -13.66
C GLY A 550 15.24 -31.55 -12.28
N GLY A 551 15.76 -32.20 -11.25
CA GLY A 551 15.41 -31.88 -9.85
C GLY A 551 14.84 -33.10 -9.14
N ASP A 552 13.78 -32.94 -8.37
CA ASP A 552 13.02 -34.06 -7.80
C ASP A 552 11.92 -34.47 -8.79
N GLY A 553 11.96 -35.65 -9.40
CA GLY A 553 11.01 -35.93 -10.49
C GLY A 553 11.42 -37.12 -11.35
N ASN A 554 10.59 -37.49 -12.31
CA ASN A 554 11.04 -38.34 -13.42
C ASN A 554 11.07 -37.50 -14.69
N ASP A 555 12.20 -36.86 -14.93
CA ASP A 555 12.30 -35.75 -15.86
C ASP A 555 12.65 -36.21 -17.27
N LEU A 556 12.34 -35.35 -18.24
CA LEU A 556 12.74 -35.52 -19.63
C LEU A 556 13.56 -34.31 -20.07
N ILE A 557 14.86 -34.53 -20.26
CA ILE A 557 15.83 -33.46 -20.50
C ILE A 557 16.49 -33.65 -21.88
N TYR A 558 16.45 -32.61 -22.71
CA TYR A 558 17.12 -32.51 -24.00
C TYR A 558 18.18 -31.40 -23.95
N GLY A 559 19.45 -31.71 -24.22
CA GLY A 559 20.50 -30.69 -24.42
C GLY A 559 20.34 -29.99 -25.77
N ASP A 560 20.00 -30.79 -26.78
CA ASP A 560 19.84 -30.38 -28.18
C ASP A 560 21.17 -30.10 -28.88
N ALA A 561 21.61 -28.87 -29.10
CA ALA A 561 22.79 -28.59 -29.93
C ALA A 561 23.87 -27.78 -29.20
N GLY A 562 25.01 -28.40 -28.93
CA GLY A 562 26.24 -27.82 -28.41
C GLY A 562 26.84 -28.71 -27.32
N ASP A 563 27.87 -28.25 -26.61
CA ASP A 563 28.54 -29.08 -25.59
C ASP A 563 27.85 -28.92 -24.21
N ASP A 564 26.83 -29.72 -23.94
CA ASP A 564 25.89 -29.47 -22.83
C ASP A 564 26.28 -30.15 -21.50
N ILE A 565 25.65 -29.72 -20.41
CA ILE A 565 25.73 -30.36 -19.09
C ILE A 565 24.33 -30.62 -18.54
N LEU A 566 23.93 -31.89 -18.51
CA LEU A 566 22.62 -32.36 -18.04
C LEU A 566 22.75 -33.11 -16.71
N GLY A 567 21.89 -32.81 -15.75
CA GLY A 567 21.69 -33.56 -14.51
C GLY A 567 20.24 -33.96 -14.32
N GLY A 568 19.95 -35.26 -14.16
CA GLY A 568 18.61 -35.76 -13.81
C GLY A 568 18.24 -35.40 -12.37
N HIS A 569 19.20 -35.59 -11.46
CA HIS A 569 19.06 -35.42 -10.02
C HIS A 569 18.31 -36.57 -9.35
N ALA A 570 17.04 -36.45 -8.98
CA ALA A 570 16.36 -37.44 -8.15
C ALA A 570 15.08 -37.98 -8.79
N GLY A 571 15.16 -39.20 -9.30
CA GLY A 571 14.06 -40.04 -9.79
C GLY A 571 14.47 -40.74 -11.09
N ASP A 572 13.54 -41.40 -11.77
CA ASP A 572 13.87 -42.24 -12.92
C ASP A 572 13.85 -41.40 -14.22
N ASP A 573 14.99 -40.78 -14.55
CA ASP A 573 15.06 -39.71 -15.53
C ASP A 573 15.34 -40.18 -16.97
N ARG A 574 15.05 -39.31 -17.95
CA ARG A 574 15.40 -39.49 -19.36
C ARG A 574 16.23 -38.31 -19.85
N LEU A 575 17.51 -38.56 -20.15
CA LEU A 575 18.44 -37.55 -20.62
C LEU A 575 18.86 -37.84 -22.07
N HIS A 576 18.83 -36.80 -22.89
CA HIS A 576 19.29 -36.80 -24.28
C HIS A 576 20.27 -35.64 -24.47
N GLY A 577 21.56 -35.93 -24.72
CA GLY A 577 22.59 -34.92 -24.93
C GLY A 577 22.34 -34.16 -26.23
N GLY A 578 22.44 -34.86 -27.36
CA GLY A 578 22.10 -34.32 -28.66
C GLY A 578 23.34 -34.22 -29.56
N ASP A 579 23.59 -33.04 -30.13
CA ASP A 579 24.76 -32.77 -30.98
C ASP A 579 25.84 -32.04 -30.20
N GLY A 580 26.98 -32.68 -29.86
CA GLY A 580 28.09 -32.02 -29.18
C GLY A 580 28.86 -32.94 -28.25
N ASN A 581 29.75 -32.42 -27.42
CA ASN A 581 30.48 -33.23 -26.44
C ASN A 581 29.90 -32.98 -25.05
N ASP A 582 28.93 -33.82 -24.70
CA ASP A 582 28.04 -33.53 -23.58
C ASP A 582 28.56 -34.14 -22.27
N LYS A 583 28.05 -33.64 -21.14
CA LYS A 583 28.17 -34.30 -19.83
C LYS A 583 26.81 -34.59 -19.27
N LEU A 584 26.49 -35.87 -19.13
CA LEU A 584 25.20 -36.35 -18.66
C LEU A 584 25.39 -37.08 -17.33
N TYR A 585 24.61 -36.67 -16.33
CA TYR A 585 24.59 -37.22 -14.98
C TYR A 585 23.15 -37.64 -14.65
N GLY A 586 22.88 -38.94 -14.47
CA GLY A 586 21.56 -39.41 -14.02
C GLY A 586 21.31 -39.13 -12.53
N ASP A 587 22.38 -39.20 -11.73
CA ASP A 587 22.40 -38.98 -10.28
C ASP A 587 21.69 -40.07 -9.46
N ILE A 588 20.41 -39.96 -9.09
CA ILE A 588 19.70 -40.93 -8.23
C ILE A 588 18.44 -41.41 -8.95
N GLY A 589 18.33 -42.71 -9.20
CA GLY A 589 17.17 -43.33 -9.83
C GLY A 589 17.58 -44.36 -10.87
N ASP A 590 16.61 -45.04 -11.48
CA ASP A 590 16.88 -45.96 -12.59
C ASP A 590 16.78 -45.19 -13.93
N ASP A 591 17.90 -44.64 -14.40
CA ASP A 591 17.91 -43.63 -15.47
C ASP A 591 18.03 -44.19 -16.89
N LEU A 592 17.58 -43.41 -17.87
CA LEU A 592 17.75 -43.63 -19.31
C LEU A 592 18.53 -42.49 -19.94
N ILE A 593 19.79 -42.74 -20.30
CA ILE A 593 20.71 -41.70 -20.79
C ILE A 593 21.17 -42.01 -22.22
N THR A 594 21.08 -41.03 -23.11
CA THR A 594 21.56 -41.08 -24.50
C THR A 594 22.48 -39.90 -24.77
N GLY A 595 23.75 -40.15 -25.10
CA GLY A 595 24.75 -39.13 -25.44
C GLY A 595 24.40 -38.40 -26.74
N GLY A 596 24.42 -39.11 -27.86
CA GLY A 596 23.98 -38.57 -29.15
C GLY A 596 25.13 -38.55 -30.15
N THR A 597 25.43 -37.40 -30.74
CA THR A 597 26.60 -37.25 -31.62
C THR A 597 27.69 -36.47 -30.92
N GLY A 598 28.94 -36.92 -31.03
CA GLY A 598 30.10 -36.26 -30.41
C GLY A 598 30.77 -37.17 -29.39
N SER A 599 31.56 -36.62 -28.47
CA SER A 599 32.38 -37.43 -27.54
C SER A 599 31.96 -37.16 -26.11
N ASP A 600 31.05 -37.98 -25.61
CA ASP A 600 30.26 -37.66 -24.44
C ASP A 600 30.88 -38.19 -23.15
N TRP A 601 30.51 -37.57 -22.02
CA TRP A 601 30.73 -38.09 -20.68
C TRP A 601 29.40 -38.49 -20.08
N ILE A 602 29.25 -39.76 -19.74
CA ILE A 602 28.00 -40.32 -19.22
C ILE A 602 28.25 -40.98 -17.85
N GLU A 603 27.55 -40.52 -16.82
CA GLU A 603 27.53 -41.11 -15.48
C GLU A 603 26.09 -41.36 -15.07
N GLY A 604 25.67 -42.63 -15.00
CA GLY A 604 24.31 -43.01 -14.59
C GLY A 604 24.05 -42.58 -13.15
N GLY A 605 24.78 -43.17 -12.21
CA GLY A 605 24.67 -42.78 -10.81
C GLY A 605 23.98 -43.88 -10.02
N ALA A 606 23.36 -43.52 -8.91
CA ALA A 606 22.75 -44.48 -8.01
C ALA A 606 21.44 -45.05 -8.57
N GLY A 607 21.51 -46.23 -9.16
CA GLY A 607 20.33 -47.02 -9.53
C GLY A 607 20.71 -48.09 -10.54
N ASN A 608 19.80 -48.50 -11.39
CA ASN A 608 20.07 -49.47 -12.46
C ASN A 608 19.85 -48.82 -13.81
N ASP A 609 20.90 -48.15 -14.28
CA ASP A 609 20.76 -47.23 -15.40
C ASP A 609 20.91 -47.92 -16.76
N ARG A 610 20.42 -47.28 -17.81
CA ARG A 610 20.65 -47.69 -19.19
C ARG A 610 21.27 -46.55 -19.99
N LEU A 611 22.44 -46.82 -20.54
CA LEU A 611 23.33 -45.80 -21.10
C LEU A 611 23.61 -46.13 -22.58
N TRP A 612 23.45 -45.13 -23.43
CA TRP A 612 23.83 -45.12 -24.84
C TRP A 612 24.80 -43.97 -25.10
N GLY A 613 25.96 -44.25 -25.69
CA GLY A 613 26.87 -43.20 -26.17
C GLY A 613 26.52 -42.73 -27.58
N ASP A 614 25.92 -43.61 -28.37
CA ASP A 614 25.64 -43.45 -29.79
C ASP A 614 26.90 -43.17 -30.63
N ALA A 615 27.09 -41.95 -31.14
CA ALA A 615 28.05 -41.66 -32.19
C ALA A 615 29.20 -40.78 -31.72
N GLY A 616 30.27 -41.39 -31.24
CA GLY A 616 31.60 -40.80 -31.30
C GLY A 616 32.59 -41.52 -30.40
N ALA A 617 33.20 -40.83 -29.44
CA ALA A 617 34.25 -41.42 -28.60
C ALA A 617 33.95 -41.19 -27.13
N ASP A 618 33.12 -42.07 -26.59
CA ASP A 618 32.36 -41.76 -25.38
C ASP A 618 33.04 -42.29 -24.12
N GLN A 619 32.77 -41.64 -23.00
CA GLN A 619 33.32 -41.95 -21.69
C GLN A 619 32.20 -42.28 -20.73
N PHE A 620 32.10 -43.56 -20.35
CA PHE A 620 31.16 -44.02 -19.32
C PHE A 620 31.88 -44.06 -17.96
N ALA A 621 31.41 -43.25 -17.01
CA ALA A 621 31.99 -43.10 -15.70
C ALA A 621 31.18 -43.84 -14.63
N PHE A 622 31.89 -44.51 -13.71
CA PHE A 622 31.29 -45.26 -12.61
C PHE A 622 31.98 -44.96 -11.27
N GLY A 623 31.16 -44.69 -10.27
CA GLY A 623 31.51 -44.50 -8.87
C GLY A 623 31.18 -45.71 -8.00
N THR A 624 31.41 -45.58 -6.68
CA THR A 624 31.11 -46.65 -5.71
C THR A 624 29.63 -46.82 -5.39
N SER A 625 28.79 -45.89 -5.86
CA SER A 625 27.34 -45.87 -5.65
C SER A 625 26.55 -46.17 -6.92
N SER A 626 27.20 -46.48 -8.04
CA SER A 626 26.58 -46.55 -9.38
C SER A 626 25.68 -47.77 -9.64
N GLY A 627 24.95 -48.27 -8.63
CA GLY A 627 24.15 -49.50 -8.67
C GLY A 627 24.50 -50.58 -9.72
N ALA A 628 23.56 -50.97 -10.59
CA ALA A 628 23.72 -52.06 -11.56
C ALA A 628 23.34 -51.66 -12.99
N ASP A 629 24.23 -50.90 -13.62
CA ASP A 629 23.98 -50.25 -14.90
C ASP A 629 24.23 -51.13 -16.13
N ALA A 630 23.64 -50.74 -17.26
CA ALA A 630 23.79 -51.37 -18.56
C ALA A 630 24.20 -50.36 -19.65
N ILE A 631 25.36 -50.58 -20.27
CA ILE A 631 25.76 -49.87 -21.49
C ILE A 631 25.29 -50.67 -22.69
N MET A 632 24.56 -50.02 -23.59
CA MET A 632 23.72 -50.69 -24.58
C MET A 632 24.36 -50.76 -25.98
N ASP A 633 25.37 -49.94 -26.26
CA ASP A 633 25.97 -49.76 -27.59
C ASP A 633 27.50 -49.59 -27.62
N PHE A 634 28.19 -49.87 -26.51
CA PHE A 634 29.64 -49.67 -26.35
C PHE A 634 30.49 -50.14 -27.56
N ASP A 635 31.20 -49.21 -28.20
CA ASP A 635 32.21 -49.47 -29.22
C ASP A 635 33.62 -49.50 -28.60
N PRO A 636 34.23 -50.69 -28.41
CA PRO A 636 35.55 -50.81 -27.77
C PRO A 636 36.71 -50.21 -28.59
N THR A 637 36.48 -49.73 -29.81
CA THR A 637 37.50 -49.09 -30.64
C THR A 637 37.67 -47.60 -30.37
N VAL A 638 36.63 -46.95 -29.82
CA VAL A 638 36.57 -45.50 -29.59
C VAL A 638 36.21 -45.17 -28.14
N ASP A 639 35.31 -45.94 -27.53
CA ASP A 639 34.77 -45.65 -26.20
C ASP A 639 35.72 -46.07 -25.06
N ARG A 640 35.47 -45.47 -23.90
CA ARG A 640 36.26 -45.66 -22.69
C ARG A 640 35.40 -45.82 -21.46
N LEU A 641 35.89 -46.66 -20.56
CA LEU A 641 35.36 -46.82 -19.21
C LEU A 641 36.24 -46.05 -18.23
N VAL A 642 35.63 -45.16 -17.44
CA VAL A 642 36.30 -44.37 -16.40
C VAL A 642 35.84 -44.86 -15.01
N LEU A 643 36.81 -45.23 -14.16
CA LEU A 643 36.53 -45.76 -12.82
C LEU A 643 37.16 -44.84 -11.76
N ASN A 644 36.34 -44.00 -11.12
CA ASN A 644 36.81 -42.93 -10.24
C ASN A 644 36.88 -43.39 -8.77
N GLY A 645 37.99 -44.05 -8.39
CA GLY A 645 38.23 -44.46 -6.99
C GLY A 645 39.58 -45.20 -6.79
N GLN A 646 40.27 -44.95 -5.65
CA GLN A 646 41.56 -45.60 -5.34
C GLN A 646 41.37 -47.05 -4.87
N SER A 647 41.82 -48.00 -5.68
CA SER A 647 41.69 -49.46 -5.51
C SER A 647 40.32 -50.00 -5.92
N PHE A 648 40.04 -49.97 -7.23
CA PHE A 648 38.92 -50.72 -7.80
C PHE A 648 39.22 -52.23 -7.72
N THR A 649 38.49 -52.93 -6.86
CA THR A 649 38.28 -54.38 -7.02
C THR A 649 36.88 -54.51 -7.59
N LEU A 650 36.68 -55.19 -8.73
CA LEU A 650 35.35 -55.51 -9.29
C LEU A 650 34.62 -56.54 -8.39
N HIS A 651 34.39 -56.12 -7.15
CA HIS A 651 33.64 -56.72 -6.08
C HIS A 651 32.71 -55.68 -5.44
N ASP A 652 32.96 -54.37 -5.63
CA ASP A 652 32.11 -53.27 -5.15
C ASP A 652 31.11 -52.77 -6.21
N VAL A 653 31.20 -53.25 -7.46
CA VAL A 653 30.03 -53.27 -8.34
C VAL A 653 29.12 -54.37 -7.79
N SER A 654 28.08 -54.01 -7.04
CA SER A 654 27.02 -54.94 -6.68
C SER A 654 26.56 -55.66 -7.96
N GLU A 655 26.45 -56.99 -7.92
CA GLU A 655 26.07 -57.88 -9.04
C GLU A 655 25.29 -57.16 -10.17
N GLY A 656 25.94 -56.74 -11.27
CA GLY A 656 25.25 -55.75 -12.10
C GLY A 656 25.80 -55.44 -13.48
N LEU A 657 26.97 -54.81 -13.57
CA LEU A 657 27.41 -54.14 -14.81
C LEU A 657 27.33 -55.05 -16.04
N ARG A 658 26.46 -54.67 -16.98
CA ARG A 658 26.28 -55.34 -18.28
C ARG A 658 26.76 -54.42 -19.38
N ILE A 659 27.69 -54.92 -20.20
CA ILE A 659 28.13 -54.26 -21.43
C ILE A 659 27.63 -55.10 -22.59
N ASP A 660 26.70 -54.56 -23.37
CA ASP A 660 26.21 -55.18 -24.60
C ASP A 660 27.14 -54.81 -25.76
N LEU A 661 27.90 -55.78 -26.24
CA LEU A 661 28.71 -55.64 -27.44
C LEU A 661 27.83 -56.09 -28.59
N SER A 662 27.14 -55.15 -29.25
CA SER A 662 26.13 -55.37 -30.30
C SER A 662 26.62 -56.18 -31.54
N GLY A 663 27.89 -56.64 -31.55
CA GLY A 663 28.47 -57.64 -32.47
C GLY A 663 28.54 -59.10 -31.96
N GLY A 664 28.01 -59.39 -30.77
CA GLY A 664 27.99 -60.74 -30.18
C GLY A 664 29.04 -60.95 -29.09
N GLY A 665 28.76 -60.39 -27.90
CA GLY A 665 29.44 -60.74 -26.66
C GLY A 665 28.76 -60.08 -25.46
N THR A 666 28.65 -60.81 -24.35
CA THR A 666 28.26 -60.25 -23.04
C THR A 666 29.51 -60.27 -22.16
N ILE A 667 29.95 -59.12 -21.66
CA ILE A 667 30.88 -59.10 -20.53
C ILE A 667 30.04 -59.10 -19.25
N ILE A 668 30.06 -60.23 -18.56
CA ILE A 668 29.52 -60.38 -17.21
C ILE A 668 30.71 -60.43 -16.28
N VAL A 669 30.86 -59.46 -15.38
CA VAL A 669 31.92 -59.55 -14.36
C VAL A 669 31.37 -60.17 -13.09
N MET A 670 31.99 -61.29 -12.67
CA MET A 670 31.69 -61.97 -11.40
C MET A 670 33.00 -62.41 -10.71
N ASN A 671 33.10 -62.16 -9.39
CA ASN A 671 34.21 -62.55 -8.48
C ASN A 671 35.63 -62.11 -8.91
N THR A 672 35.96 -60.83 -8.83
CA THR A 672 37.27 -60.35 -9.33
C THR A 672 38.28 -60.09 -8.22
N HIS A 673 39.27 -60.96 -8.10
CA HIS A 673 40.52 -60.69 -7.38
C HIS A 673 41.51 -60.06 -8.37
N VAL A 674 41.85 -58.77 -8.23
CA VAL A 674 42.84 -58.11 -9.08
C VAL A 674 44.20 -58.15 -8.38
N SER A 675 45.08 -59.07 -8.80
CA SER A 675 46.47 -59.13 -8.31
C SER A 675 47.47 -58.89 -9.45
N ALA A 676 48.00 -57.66 -9.48
CA ALA A 676 49.18 -57.15 -10.20
C ALA A 676 49.10 -57.01 -11.73
N PHE A 677 49.41 -55.80 -12.20
CA PHE A 677 49.62 -55.48 -13.63
C PHE A 677 50.91 -56.10 -14.17
N GLY A 678 50.81 -56.72 -15.34
CA GLY A 678 51.97 -57.20 -16.06
C GLY A 678 51.64 -57.63 -17.49
N GLY A 679 51.55 -56.66 -18.40
CA GLY A 679 51.83 -56.82 -19.83
C GLY A 679 50.81 -57.57 -20.70
N ALA A 680 50.38 -56.87 -21.75
CA ALA A 680 49.85 -57.34 -23.03
C ALA A 680 48.51 -58.11 -23.06
N TRP A 681 47.56 -57.49 -23.75
CA TRP A 681 46.39 -58.04 -24.47
C TRP A 681 46.73 -59.31 -25.29
N ILE A 682 45.85 -60.24 -25.69
CA ILE A 682 44.50 -60.24 -26.32
C ILE A 682 43.92 -61.67 -26.09
N VAL A 683 42.60 -61.88 -25.94
CA VAL A 683 41.79 -62.92 -26.66
C VAL A 683 40.28 -62.60 -26.45
N GLY A 684 39.46 -62.45 -27.50
CA GLY A 684 39.76 -62.58 -28.93
C GLY A 684 38.60 -62.16 -29.81
#